data_AF-A0A1B8CU35-F1
#
_entry.id   AF-A0A1B8CU35-F1
#
_cell.length_a   1.000
_cell.length_b   1.000
_cell.length_c   1.000
_cell.angle_alpha   90.00
_cell.angle_beta   90.00
_cell.angle_gamma   90.00
#
_symmetry.space_group_name_H-M   'P 1'
#
loop_
_entity.id
_entity.type
_entity.pdbx_description
1 polymer ?
#
loop_
_entity_poly.entity_id
_entity_poly.type
_entity_poly.pdbx_seq_one_letter_code
_entity_poly.pdbx_strand_id
1 'polypeptide(L)'
;MVAYAKTTEAAEIMKAVERATRDFNLCPNRVWAIARSLPRREKNLPLLIPPTEKNKSMVGHEDHKQCTFDFCEYSRLDFTSVVQRHEYESCTKNPCERLQGLFPSAILEKAAIDGGPTAWVLDGGSMVQPLQRYMAISHVWSDGTGTGAWADGEVNKCLYTFFKGVAQQFQCEGIWWDTICIPRGKVARSMAINKIQDNYEDARITLVHDCFLRNWEWVDAETACFAIIMSPWFSRGWTSLELAKSPKVKVMFKGHLIKDLDEDILAKANGSSERHRIASKAIINLRNKIITNVNDLLTVLGPRHTSWPRDIAIISGLLVGVEIGLGSTQQDIYQRILTQIAKVSHGNLFYNSATMSKCFSWCSANILDLSLASSEPTLRVEKNGEIVGTWSLVELDRIPDNNYIWTDTHPLIRAKLLLARMDKDNHMLLVEPGVSAVTRALVVKLSKKVIREVSCEFVGSVQFHPQQELCEADFFHKEAEVRIGDLDGMLAIEGEAWSQVKTWSDDKKVTDINQPIHPSISGSGESRQVGQWETDFKPRKWTENITTQPILEESGKEGQLMLSAANVDAGEVKRPLGEKDNPNVKNQHAWTALHRAIWRGHDQEAQELIKSGKINKTTQDKFGQQAIHLAAERGNERVVNLLLQGQDADPDVRCQHDGQTALHRATWGGSEAVVKLLLGAKAEPNIQDSMGWTSLHWAVQYNHEGIVKHLLKGKADPNIQCKYKKTALHIAVDRGYASVTELLLEGKADFNIQCKDNKSALDIAAEGNYTSVVQLLLLWAAKEGHEAVVKLLIEKNANVESKDSRYGRTPLSWASCNGHEAIVKLLVEKNANVESKDSCYGRTPLSFAAGSGHRAVVKLLVQNGADIESKDSHCGLKPVSWASSDGHELVVKLLVEKGTDINVKNGNGRTALQAAAERGHLEVVDRLLAAKAD
;
A
#
# COMPACT_ATOMS: atom_id res chain seq x y z
N MET A 1 -39.70 21.22 7.30
CA MET A 1 -38.50 21.94 7.77
C MET A 1 -37.21 21.13 7.57
N VAL A 2 -37.03 19.96 8.19
CA VAL A 2 -35.75 19.19 8.16
C VAL A 2 -35.14 19.01 6.76
N ALA A 3 -35.93 18.64 5.74
CA ALA A 3 -35.44 18.52 4.36
C ALA A 3 -34.90 19.85 3.80
N TYR A 4 -35.58 20.96 4.09
CA TYR A 4 -35.21 22.32 3.67
C TYR A 4 -33.90 22.79 4.34
N ALA A 5 -33.69 22.41 5.61
CA ALA A 5 -32.46 22.69 6.34
C ALA A 5 -31.25 21.90 5.78
N LYS A 6 -31.46 20.62 5.42
CA LYS A 6 -30.42 19.81 4.76
C LYS A 6 -30.02 20.39 3.39
N THR A 7 -30.96 20.92 2.62
CA THR A 7 -30.64 21.59 1.34
C THR A 7 -29.87 22.91 1.51
N THR A 8 -30.06 23.66 2.60
CA THR A 8 -29.25 24.86 2.87
C THR A 8 -27.83 24.51 3.34
N GLU A 9 -27.67 23.54 4.23
CA GLU A 9 -26.36 23.14 4.78
C GLU A 9 -25.43 22.60 3.68
N ALA A 10 -25.95 21.75 2.78
CA ALA A 10 -25.20 21.27 1.61
C ALA A 10 -24.81 22.42 0.64
N ALA A 11 -25.69 23.41 0.45
CA ALA A 11 -25.42 24.55 -0.43
C ALA A 11 -24.36 25.51 0.14
N GLU A 12 -24.25 25.64 1.46
CA GLU A 12 -23.17 26.42 2.10
C GLU A 12 -21.82 25.72 2.00
N ILE A 13 -21.78 24.39 2.16
CA ILE A 13 -20.58 23.56 1.94
C ILE A 13 -20.07 23.70 0.50
N MET A 14 -20.95 23.54 -0.50
CA MET A 14 -20.57 23.66 -1.91
C MET A 14 -20.01 25.06 -2.22
N LYS A 15 -20.71 26.13 -1.80
CA LYS A 15 -20.23 27.52 -1.97
C LYS A 15 -18.88 27.77 -1.29
N ALA A 16 -18.58 27.12 -0.18
CA ALA A 16 -17.30 27.24 0.50
C ALA A 16 -16.16 26.55 -0.29
N VAL A 17 -16.39 25.33 -0.77
CA VAL A 17 -15.43 24.60 -1.63
C VAL A 17 -15.19 25.35 -2.94
N GLU A 18 -16.25 25.83 -3.60
CA GLU A 18 -16.16 26.70 -4.78
C GLU A 18 -15.31 27.95 -4.51
N ARG A 19 -15.49 28.61 -3.36
CA ARG A 19 -14.69 29.78 -2.96
C ARG A 19 -13.22 29.43 -2.78
N ALA A 20 -12.90 28.33 -2.09
CA ALA A 20 -11.52 27.89 -1.89
C ALA A 20 -10.82 27.56 -3.22
N THR A 21 -11.51 26.90 -4.14
CA THR A 21 -10.95 26.49 -5.44
C THR A 21 -10.89 27.63 -6.45
N ARG A 22 -11.85 28.56 -6.46
CA ARG A 22 -11.90 29.69 -7.42
C ARG A 22 -11.12 30.92 -6.94
N ASP A 23 -11.28 31.31 -5.68
CA ASP A 23 -10.79 32.60 -5.17
C ASP A 23 -9.39 32.48 -4.55
N PHE A 24 -9.05 31.32 -3.99
CA PHE A 24 -7.73 31.02 -3.39
C PHE A 24 -6.92 29.98 -4.19
N ASN A 25 -7.48 29.46 -5.29
CA ASN A 25 -6.86 28.47 -6.18
C ASN A 25 -6.32 27.22 -5.45
N LEU A 26 -7.06 26.78 -4.43
CA LEU A 26 -6.72 25.61 -3.61
C LEU A 26 -7.29 24.32 -4.23
N CYS A 27 -6.48 23.26 -4.23
CA CYS A 27 -6.91 21.91 -4.60
C CYS A 27 -8.13 21.49 -3.76
N PRO A 28 -9.28 21.10 -4.38
CA PRO A 28 -10.46 20.65 -3.65
C PRO A 28 -10.17 19.54 -2.64
N ASN A 29 -9.23 18.65 -2.95
CA ASN A 29 -8.89 17.51 -2.11
C ASN A 29 -8.03 17.91 -0.91
N ARG A 30 -7.25 19.00 -1.01
CA ARG A 30 -6.55 19.60 0.14
C ARG A 30 -7.57 20.17 1.14
N VAL A 31 -8.56 20.87 0.62
CA VAL A 31 -9.70 21.42 1.38
C VAL A 31 -10.51 20.29 2.03
N TRP A 32 -10.84 19.22 1.30
CA TRP A 32 -11.56 18.06 1.83
C TRP A 32 -10.74 17.23 2.83
N ALA A 33 -9.44 17.05 2.65
CA ALA A 33 -8.60 16.31 3.61
C ALA A 33 -8.50 17.04 4.96
N ILE A 34 -8.33 18.36 4.93
CA ILE A 34 -8.37 19.21 6.14
C ILE A 34 -9.77 19.20 6.75
N ALA A 35 -10.83 19.26 5.94
CA ALA A 35 -12.20 19.13 6.44
C ALA A 35 -12.43 17.76 7.12
N ARG A 36 -11.99 16.67 6.50
CA ARG A 36 -12.19 15.28 6.96
C ARG A 36 -11.69 15.04 8.39
N SER A 37 -10.61 15.72 8.79
CA SER A 37 -10.03 15.58 10.14
C SER A 37 -10.67 16.47 11.21
N LEU A 38 -11.65 17.31 10.86
CA LEU A 38 -12.32 18.18 11.82
C LEU A 38 -13.54 17.48 12.45
N PRO A 39 -13.70 17.55 13.79
CA PRO A 39 -14.96 17.21 14.42
C PRO A 39 -16.11 18.03 13.81
N ARG A 40 -17.24 17.40 13.47
CA ARG A 40 -18.42 18.05 12.85
C ARG A 40 -18.08 18.86 11.58
N ARG A 41 -17.14 18.34 10.78
CA ARG A 41 -16.60 18.92 9.53
C ARG A 41 -17.62 19.59 8.60
N GLU A 42 -18.83 19.04 8.48
CA GLU A 42 -19.90 19.55 7.61
C GLU A 42 -20.27 21.01 7.97
N LYS A 43 -20.30 21.32 9.27
CA LYS A 43 -20.59 22.67 9.79
C LYS A 43 -19.36 23.56 9.89
N ASN A 44 -18.18 22.95 10.01
CA ASN A 44 -16.93 23.64 10.24
C ASN A 44 -16.21 24.06 8.94
N LEU A 45 -16.44 23.39 7.82
CA LEU A 45 -15.83 23.72 6.54
C LEU A 45 -16.27 25.10 5.98
N PRO A 46 -17.55 25.51 6.01
CA PRO A 46 -17.95 26.86 5.57
C PRO A 46 -17.38 28.00 6.43
N LEU A 47 -17.07 27.70 7.71
CA LEU A 47 -16.44 28.64 8.63
C LEU A 47 -14.93 28.77 8.36
N LEU A 48 -14.26 27.67 8.02
CA LEU A 48 -12.81 27.61 7.84
C LEU A 48 -12.28 28.51 6.71
N ILE A 49 -13.08 28.76 5.68
CA ILE A 49 -12.64 29.38 4.42
C ILE A 49 -12.99 30.89 4.40
N PRO A 50 -12.00 31.81 4.40
CA PRO A 50 -12.24 33.25 4.52
C PRO A 50 -13.06 33.83 3.34
N PRO A 51 -13.84 34.90 3.57
CA PRO A 51 -14.58 35.58 2.52
C PRO A 51 -13.66 36.36 1.56
N THR A 52 -14.08 36.47 0.30
CA THR A 52 -13.31 36.95 -0.85
C THR A 52 -12.92 38.44 -0.79
N GLU A 53 -13.47 39.23 0.13
CA GLU A 53 -13.37 40.70 0.16
C GLU A 53 -11.97 41.25 0.47
N LYS A 54 -11.05 40.43 1.02
CA LYS A 54 -9.70 40.85 1.43
C LYS A 54 -8.57 40.46 0.47
N ASN A 55 -8.64 39.31 -0.19
CA ASN A 55 -7.52 38.75 -0.96
C ASN A 55 -7.79 38.77 -2.47
N LYS A 56 -6.95 39.47 -3.24
CA LYS A 56 -6.96 39.41 -4.71
C LYS A 56 -5.89 38.45 -5.22
N SER A 57 -6.29 37.53 -6.09
CA SER A 57 -5.43 36.77 -7.03
C SER A 57 -4.19 36.11 -6.41
N MET A 58 -4.39 34.95 -5.78
CA MET A 58 -3.27 34.06 -5.45
C MET A 58 -2.64 33.45 -6.72
N VAL A 59 -1.33 33.19 -6.66
CA VAL A 59 -0.67 32.30 -7.62
C VAL A 59 -1.19 30.88 -7.37
N GLY A 60 -1.84 30.29 -8.36
CA GLY A 60 -2.30 28.90 -8.29
C GLY A 60 -1.14 27.91 -8.31
N HIS A 61 -1.36 26.72 -7.77
CA HIS A 61 -0.48 25.62 -8.11
C HIS A 61 -0.88 25.03 -9.47
N GLU A 62 0.10 24.91 -10.37
CA GLU A 62 -0.12 24.30 -11.68
C GLU A 62 -0.28 22.77 -11.57
N ASP A 63 -0.93 22.18 -12.58
CA ASP A 63 -1.18 20.74 -12.79
C ASP A 63 -1.92 19.94 -11.70
N HIS A 64 -3.13 20.42 -11.33
CA HIS A 64 -4.11 19.63 -10.57
C HIS A 64 -5.03 18.71 -11.42
N LYS A 65 -4.75 18.53 -12.72
CA LYS A 65 -5.67 17.89 -13.70
C LYS A 65 -5.97 16.38 -13.47
N GLN A 66 -5.24 15.70 -12.58
CA GLN A 66 -5.33 14.24 -12.39
C GLN A 66 -5.72 13.82 -10.95
N CYS A 67 -6.01 14.77 -10.06
CA CYS A 67 -6.31 14.48 -8.65
C CYS A 67 -7.66 13.73 -8.47
N THR A 68 -7.67 12.67 -7.64
CA THR A 68 -8.85 11.82 -7.38
C THR A 68 -9.57 12.21 -6.08
N PHE A 69 -10.86 11.90 -5.91
CA PHE A 69 -11.65 12.37 -4.76
C PHE A 69 -10.97 12.21 -3.39
N ASP A 70 -10.36 11.04 -3.13
CA ASP A 70 -9.66 10.73 -1.88
C ASP A 70 -8.18 11.19 -1.82
N PHE A 71 -7.58 11.66 -2.93
CA PHE A 71 -6.14 11.90 -2.99
C PHE A 71 -5.71 13.11 -3.87
N CYS A 72 -4.80 13.94 -3.34
CA CYS A 72 -4.14 15.00 -4.10
C CYS A 72 -2.85 14.46 -4.74
N GLU A 73 -2.81 14.27 -6.06
CA GLU A 73 -1.64 13.67 -6.71
C GLU A 73 -0.37 14.52 -6.65
N TYR A 74 -0.47 15.83 -6.43
CA TYR A 74 0.70 16.67 -6.14
C TYR A 74 1.45 16.18 -4.88
N SER A 75 0.76 15.53 -3.94
CA SER A 75 1.34 14.89 -2.75
C SER A 75 2.02 13.54 -3.02
N ARG A 76 1.99 13.04 -4.26
CA ARG A 76 2.66 11.80 -4.71
C ARG A 76 3.89 12.05 -5.57
N LEU A 77 4.20 13.31 -5.91
CA LEU A 77 5.44 13.65 -6.62
C LEU A 77 6.65 13.26 -5.76
N ASP A 78 7.69 12.71 -6.39
CA ASP A 78 8.96 12.50 -5.72
C ASP A 78 9.64 13.85 -5.50
N PHE A 79 9.34 14.48 -4.38
CA PHE A 79 9.92 15.75 -3.95
C PHE A 79 11.45 15.68 -3.79
N THR A 80 12.08 14.49 -3.74
CA THR A 80 13.55 14.39 -3.76
C THR A 80 14.14 14.72 -5.13
N SER A 81 13.34 14.61 -6.21
CA SER A 81 13.75 14.77 -7.61
C SER A 81 13.57 16.17 -8.21
N VAL A 82 12.78 17.03 -7.57
CA VAL A 82 12.43 18.36 -8.11
C VAL A 82 13.62 19.33 -8.05
N VAL A 83 13.73 20.19 -9.06
CA VAL A 83 14.80 21.18 -9.19
C VAL A 83 14.73 22.22 -8.07
N GLN A 84 15.85 22.47 -7.39
CA GLN A 84 15.94 23.55 -6.39
C GLN A 84 15.61 24.91 -7.04
N ARG A 85 14.61 25.62 -6.49
CA ARG A 85 14.26 27.00 -6.85
C ARG A 85 15.35 28.00 -6.38
N HIS A 86 15.12 29.30 -6.52
CA HIS A 86 16.05 30.34 -6.07
C HIS A 86 15.32 31.54 -5.42
N GLU A 87 16.00 32.25 -4.52
CA GLU A 87 15.45 33.43 -3.82
C GLU A 87 15.73 34.79 -4.48
N TYR A 88 16.70 34.84 -5.40
CA TYR A 88 17.08 36.07 -6.10
C TYR A 88 16.77 35.97 -7.59
N GLU A 89 16.14 37.01 -8.16
CA GLU A 89 15.86 37.10 -9.61
C GLU A 89 17.11 37.07 -10.50
N SER A 90 18.29 37.32 -9.94
CA SER A 90 19.56 37.14 -10.66
C SER A 90 19.80 35.66 -11.02
N CYS A 91 19.30 34.72 -10.22
CA CYS A 91 19.44 33.28 -10.43
C CYS A 91 18.34 32.67 -11.33
N THR A 92 17.32 33.44 -11.75
CA THR A 92 16.41 33.01 -12.82
C THR A 92 16.90 33.41 -14.21
N LYS A 93 17.93 34.28 -14.27
CA LYS A 93 18.56 34.79 -15.50
C LYS A 93 19.94 34.18 -15.77
N ASN A 94 20.65 33.76 -14.72
CA ASN A 94 21.95 33.08 -14.80
C ASN A 94 21.94 31.80 -13.94
N PRO A 95 22.63 30.71 -14.34
CA PRO A 95 22.70 29.48 -13.55
C PRO A 95 23.36 29.72 -12.19
N CYS A 96 22.81 29.14 -11.13
CA CYS A 96 23.35 29.29 -9.78
C CYS A 96 24.55 28.37 -9.53
N GLU A 97 25.54 28.87 -8.78
CA GLU A 97 26.66 28.07 -8.28
C GLU A 97 26.23 27.12 -7.16
N ARG A 98 26.89 25.96 -7.06
CA ARG A 98 26.70 25.00 -5.95
C ARG A 98 27.78 25.20 -4.89
N LEU A 99 27.43 24.91 -3.64
CA LEU A 99 28.43 24.69 -2.58
C LEU A 99 28.84 23.21 -2.62
N GLN A 100 30.05 22.93 -3.10
CA GLN A 100 30.61 21.58 -3.19
C GLN A 100 31.60 21.34 -2.03
N GLY A 101 31.59 20.13 -1.45
CA GLY A 101 32.54 19.71 -0.41
C GLY A 101 32.39 20.35 0.97
N LEU A 102 31.42 21.26 1.16
CA LEU A 102 31.28 22.06 2.38
C LEU A 102 30.73 21.28 3.59
N PHE A 103 30.03 20.18 3.34
CA PHE A 103 29.35 19.36 4.35
C PHE A 103 29.73 17.87 4.23
N PRO A 104 30.91 17.44 4.74
CA PRO A 104 31.40 16.08 4.50
C PRO A 104 30.55 14.99 5.19
N SER A 105 29.94 14.10 4.40
CA SER A 105 29.02 13.05 4.89
C SER A 105 29.61 12.17 5.99
N ALA A 106 30.92 11.90 5.97
CA ALA A 106 31.59 11.08 7.00
C ALA A 106 31.55 11.72 8.40
N ILE A 107 31.54 13.05 8.50
CA ILE A 107 31.40 13.77 9.78
C ILE A 107 29.95 13.67 10.27
N LEU A 108 28.98 13.80 9.35
CA LEU A 108 27.55 13.69 9.64
C LEU A 108 27.13 12.27 10.07
N GLU A 109 27.59 11.24 9.36
CA GLU A 109 27.29 9.86 9.72
C GLU A 109 27.89 9.48 11.07
N LYS A 110 29.12 9.93 11.36
CA LYS A 110 29.71 9.75 12.68
C LYS A 110 28.89 10.48 13.76
N ALA A 111 28.56 11.76 13.58
CA ALA A 111 27.79 12.52 14.57
C ALA A 111 26.42 11.88 14.88
N ALA A 112 25.72 11.37 13.86
CA ALA A 112 24.45 10.67 14.01
C ALA A 112 24.57 9.29 14.69
N ILE A 113 25.68 8.57 14.50
CA ILE A 113 25.96 7.28 15.17
C ILE A 113 26.41 7.48 16.62
N ASP A 114 27.30 8.46 16.87
CA ASP A 114 27.73 8.85 18.22
C ASP A 114 26.57 9.52 19.01
N GLY A 115 25.47 9.87 18.33
CA GLY A 115 24.24 10.37 18.93
C GLY A 115 24.25 11.86 19.32
N GLY A 116 25.20 12.62 18.77
CA GLY A 116 25.37 14.06 18.97
C GLY A 116 24.58 14.94 17.97
N PRO A 117 24.77 16.28 18.02
CA PRO A 117 24.04 17.21 17.17
C PRO A 117 24.43 17.06 15.69
N THR A 118 23.45 17.23 14.80
CA THR A 118 23.63 17.09 13.33
C THR A 118 23.64 18.43 12.59
N ALA A 119 23.58 19.55 13.31
CA ALA A 119 23.62 20.90 12.75
C ALA A 119 25.05 21.35 12.43
N TRP A 120 25.24 22.05 11.30
CA TRP A 120 26.55 22.57 10.87
C TRP A 120 26.79 23.99 11.38
N VAL A 121 28.04 24.34 11.66
CA VAL A 121 28.46 25.74 11.86
C VAL A 121 28.29 26.53 10.54
N LEU A 122 28.03 27.84 10.61
CA LEU A 122 27.68 28.68 9.44
C LEU A 122 28.76 28.78 8.36
N ASP A 123 30.01 28.41 8.64
CA ASP A 123 31.13 28.33 7.68
C ASP A 123 31.30 26.94 7.04
N GLY A 124 30.68 25.90 7.61
CA GLY A 124 30.77 24.52 7.13
C GLY A 124 31.91 23.71 7.75
N GLY A 125 32.07 22.46 7.30
CA GLY A 125 33.18 21.59 7.70
C GLY A 125 33.15 21.03 9.13
N SER A 126 32.34 21.57 10.06
CA SER A 126 32.19 21.03 11.42
C SER A 126 30.76 21.11 11.97
N MET A 127 30.44 20.20 12.90
CA MET A 127 29.18 20.22 13.66
C MET A 127 29.23 21.26 14.76
N VAL A 128 28.08 21.87 15.06
CA VAL A 128 27.93 22.75 16.23
C VAL A 128 28.30 22.02 17.52
N GLN A 129 28.98 22.72 18.41
CA GLN A 129 29.26 22.21 19.75
C GLN A 129 28.03 22.35 20.65
N PRO A 130 27.90 21.55 21.72
CA PRO A 130 26.86 21.75 22.73
C PRO A 130 26.82 23.21 23.22
N LEU A 131 25.62 23.71 23.50
CA LEU A 131 25.30 25.11 23.84
C LEU A 131 25.40 26.14 22.69
N GLN A 132 26.02 25.84 21.55
CA GLN A 132 26.00 26.76 20.40
C GLN A 132 24.59 26.82 19.78
N ARG A 133 24.12 28.04 19.51
CA ARG A 133 22.74 28.26 19.06
C ARG A 133 22.63 28.17 17.55
N TYR A 134 21.82 27.26 17.02
CA TYR A 134 21.58 27.15 15.58
C TYR A 134 20.12 27.48 15.19
N MET A 135 19.93 27.81 13.91
CA MET A 135 18.61 27.93 13.28
C MET A 135 18.25 26.58 12.65
N ALA A 136 17.13 25.98 13.05
CA ALA A 136 16.54 24.90 12.27
C ALA A 136 15.79 25.48 11.07
N ILE A 137 15.90 24.83 9.91
CA ILE A 137 15.23 25.24 8.68
C ILE A 137 14.20 24.18 8.33
N SER A 138 12.95 24.55 8.59
CA SER A 138 11.78 23.75 8.28
C SER A 138 11.46 23.82 6.79
N HIS A 139 11.45 22.64 6.18
CA HIS A 139 11.09 22.32 4.80
C HIS A 139 11.31 23.44 3.77
N VAL A 140 12.49 23.39 3.17
CA VAL A 140 12.87 24.22 2.03
C VAL A 140 12.12 23.75 0.78
N TRP A 141 10.94 24.37 0.64
CA TRP A 141 9.95 24.24 -0.43
C TRP A 141 9.11 22.97 -0.46
N SER A 142 7.85 23.21 -0.81
CA SER A 142 6.74 22.26 -0.74
C SER A 142 6.61 21.39 -2.00
N ASP A 143 7.56 21.53 -2.93
CA ASP A 143 7.87 20.62 -4.03
C ASP A 143 9.22 19.88 -3.83
N GLY A 144 9.96 20.14 -2.75
CA GLY A 144 11.32 19.62 -2.55
C GLY A 144 11.54 18.86 -1.23
N THR A 145 12.56 17.99 -1.20
CA THR A 145 13.34 17.66 0.02
C THR A 145 14.79 18.15 -0.11
N GLY A 146 14.97 19.24 -0.87
CA GLY A 146 16.22 19.95 -1.11
C GLY A 146 17.34 19.21 -1.87
N THR A 147 17.43 17.89 -1.83
CA THR A 147 18.56 17.16 -2.44
C THR A 147 18.63 17.24 -3.96
N GLY A 148 17.47 17.24 -4.64
CA GLY A 148 17.43 17.10 -6.10
C GLY A 148 18.17 15.86 -6.61
N ALA A 149 18.49 15.87 -7.91
CA ALA A 149 19.41 14.90 -8.53
C ALA A 149 20.91 15.20 -8.23
N TRP A 150 21.23 15.83 -7.10
CA TRP A 150 22.56 16.37 -6.80
C TRP A 150 23.34 15.46 -5.82
N ALA A 151 24.66 15.63 -5.78
CA ALA A 151 25.54 14.81 -4.94
C ALA A 151 25.38 15.13 -3.45
N ASP A 152 25.76 14.19 -2.59
CA ASP A 152 25.73 14.33 -1.14
C ASP A 152 26.39 15.64 -0.67
N GLY A 153 25.62 16.48 0.03
CA GLY A 153 26.10 17.76 0.56
C GLY A 153 26.11 18.94 -0.43
N GLU A 154 25.70 18.77 -1.69
CA GLU A 154 25.59 19.90 -2.63
C GLU A 154 24.29 20.69 -2.48
N VAL A 155 24.39 22.01 -2.32
CA VAL A 155 23.23 22.92 -2.23
C VAL A 155 23.46 24.22 -3.02
N ASN A 156 22.37 24.86 -3.48
CA ASN A 156 22.41 26.19 -4.12
C ASN A 156 23.11 27.23 -3.23
N LYS A 157 24.18 27.85 -3.74
CA LYS A 157 24.94 28.89 -3.04
C LYS A 157 24.06 30.08 -2.66
N CYS A 158 23.19 30.54 -3.56
CA CYS A 158 22.27 31.66 -3.28
C CYS A 158 21.37 31.41 -2.06
N LEU A 159 20.92 30.17 -1.90
CA LEU A 159 19.94 29.76 -0.91
C LEU A 159 20.59 29.58 0.46
N TYR A 160 21.76 28.94 0.50
CA TYR A 160 22.53 28.85 1.73
C TYR A 160 23.04 30.23 2.19
N THR A 161 23.43 31.12 1.28
CA THR A 161 23.77 32.52 1.62
C THR A 161 22.57 33.26 2.20
N PHE A 162 21.37 33.10 1.65
CA PHE A 162 20.14 33.69 2.21
C PHE A 162 19.86 33.17 3.62
N PHE A 163 19.87 31.86 3.83
CA PHE A 163 19.66 31.27 5.16
C PHE A 163 20.74 31.65 6.17
N LYS A 164 22.01 31.76 5.74
CA LYS A 164 23.11 32.27 6.58
C LYS A 164 22.86 33.69 7.05
N GLY A 165 22.33 34.57 6.18
CA GLY A 165 21.91 35.93 6.54
C GLY A 165 20.78 35.94 7.58
N VAL A 166 19.74 35.12 7.41
CA VAL A 166 18.64 35.02 8.39
C VAL A 166 19.11 34.42 9.72
N ALA A 167 19.96 33.39 9.69
CA ALA A 167 20.58 32.81 10.89
C ALA A 167 21.39 33.87 11.67
N GLN A 168 22.19 34.69 10.97
CA GLN A 168 22.94 35.80 11.58
C GLN A 168 22.01 36.87 12.18
N GLN A 169 20.92 37.23 11.48
CA GLN A 169 19.90 38.17 11.99
C GLN A 169 19.28 37.68 13.32
N PHE A 170 19.05 36.39 13.48
CA PHE A 170 18.54 35.78 14.72
C PHE A 170 19.63 35.35 15.72
N GLN A 171 20.90 35.75 15.49
CA GLN A 171 22.05 35.40 16.34
C GLN A 171 22.23 33.88 16.52
N CYS A 172 22.25 33.15 15.41
CA CYS A 172 22.62 31.74 15.33
C CYS A 172 24.04 31.59 14.77
N GLU A 173 24.79 30.65 15.35
CA GLU A 173 26.16 30.27 14.99
C GLU A 173 26.20 29.10 13.99
N GLY A 174 25.07 28.40 13.83
CA GLY A 174 24.91 27.28 12.90
C GLY A 174 23.53 27.18 12.26
N ILE A 175 23.40 26.22 11.34
CA ILE A 175 22.17 25.85 10.63
C ILE A 175 21.96 24.34 10.75
N TRP A 176 20.73 23.95 11.11
CA TRP A 176 20.21 22.61 10.88
C TRP A 176 19.24 22.65 9.70
N TRP A 177 19.49 21.85 8.66
CA TRP A 177 18.62 21.77 7.48
C TRP A 177 18.60 20.32 6.98
N ASP A 178 17.41 19.72 6.91
CA ASP A 178 17.17 18.30 6.56
C ASP A 178 18.05 17.74 5.44
N THR A 179 18.25 18.53 4.39
CA THR A 179 18.98 18.25 3.15
C THR A 179 20.48 18.00 3.37
N ILE A 180 21.08 18.64 4.37
CA ILE A 180 22.52 18.55 4.70
C ILE A 180 22.77 17.98 6.11
N CYS A 181 21.73 17.78 6.92
CA CYS A 181 21.80 17.32 8.31
C CYS A 181 21.19 15.93 8.56
N ILE A 182 20.64 15.26 7.53
CA ILE A 182 20.17 13.86 7.65
C ILE A 182 20.99 12.95 6.73
N PRO A 183 21.78 12.01 7.26
CA PRO A 183 22.63 11.14 6.45
C PRO A 183 21.86 10.17 5.54
N ARG A 184 22.56 9.62 4.55
CA ARG A 184 22.01 8.62 3.60
C ARG A 184 22.24 7.17 4.08
N GLY A 185 23.32 6.87 4.80
CA GLY A 185 23.61 5.53 5.34
C GLY A 185 22.52 5.01 6.28
N LYS A 186 21.98 3.81 5.99
CA LYS A 186 20.76 3.25 6.60
C LYS A 186 20.72 3.27 8.13
N VAL A 187 21.85 3.00 8.79
CA VAL A 187 21.94 2.97 10.27
C VAL A 187 21.96 4.39 10.83
N ALA A 188 22.92 5.22 10.40
CA ALA A 188 23.04 6.63 10.81
C ALA A 188 21.74 7.41 10.55
N ARG A 189 21.09 7.17 9.40
CA ARG A 189 19.80 7.76 9.05
C ARG A 189 18.69 7.38 10.03
N SER A 190 18.62 6.11 10.43
CA SER A 190 17.62 5.66 11.42
C SER A 190 17.88 6.26 12.80
N MET A 191 19.15 6.51 13.17
CA MET A 191 19.51 7.14 14.46
C MET A 191 19.18 8.64 14.45
N ALA A 192 19.51 9.35 13.37
CA ALA A 192 19.15 10.75 13.18
C ALA A 192 17.63 10.97 13.15
N ILE A 193 16.87 10.10 12.46
CA ILE A 193 15.41 10.21 12.36
C ILE A 193 14.72 9.92 13.70
N ASN A 194 15.17 8.92 14.46
CA ASN A 194 14.61 8.61 15.79
C ASN A 194 14.89 9.71 16.85
N LYS A 195 15.79 10.66 16.55
CA LYS A 195 16.09 11.84 17.38
C LYS A 195 15.73 13.17 16.70
N ILE A 196 15.00 13.16 15.58
CA ILE A 196 14.85 14.37 14.76
C ILE A 196 14.15 15.51 15.51
N GLN A 197 13.24 15.17 16.43
CA GLN A 197 12.54 16.11 17.32
C GLN A 197 13.49 16.92 18.20
N ASP A 198 14.62 16.33 18.62
CA ASP A 198 15.59 16.95 19.51
C ASP A 198 16.24 18.16 18.80
N ASN A 199 16.53 18.02 17.49
CA ASN A 199 17.09 19.09 16.67
C ASN A 199 16.14 20.31 16.50
N TYR A 200 14.83 20.13 16.68
CA TYR A 200 13.88 21.26 16.67
C TYR A 200 13.69 21.87 18.07
N GLU A 201 13.78 21.05 19.11
CA GLU A 201 13.64 21.42 20.53
C GLU A 201 14.87 22.21 21.04
N ASP A 202 16.08 21.83 20.60
CA ASP A 202 17.35 22.54 20.88
C ASP A 202 17.58 23.79 19.98
N ALA A 203 16.85 23.93 18.87
CA ALA A 203 17.04 25.04 17.94
C ALA A 203 16.59 26.39 18.54
N ARG A 204 17.40 27.44 18.35
CA ARG A 204 17.09 28.79 18.83
C ARG A 204 15.81 29.36 18.20
N ILE A 205 15.63 29.06 16.90
CA ILE A 205 14.42 29.28 16.13
C ILE A 205 14.31 28.19 15.06
N THR A 206 13.08 27.82 14.70
CA THR A 206 12.77 27.09 13.47
C THR A 206 12.21 28.07 12.43
N LEU A 207 12.90 28.24 11.30
CA LEU A 207 12.46 29.07 10.17
C LEU A 207 11.67 28.22 9.17
N VAL A 208 10.44 28.62 8.84
CA VAL A 208 9.56 27.95 7.87
C VAL A 208 9.70 28.61 6.51
N HIS A 209 10.13 27.85 5.49
CA HIS A 209 10.47 28.36 4.16
C HIS A 209 9.62 27.76 3.02
N ASP A 210 8.34 27.53 3.30
CA ASP A 210 7.34 26.98 2.39
C ASP A 210 7.07 27.88 1.16
N CYS A 211 6.90 27.29 -0.05
CA CYS A 211 6.77 28.09 -1.28
C CYS A 211 5.37 28.72 -1.47
N PHE A 212 4.33 28.19 -0.82
CA PHE A 212 2.99 28.78 -0.80
C PHE A 212 2.94 29.95 0.19
N LEU A 213 3.46 29.78 1.41
CA LEU A 213 3.50 30.86 2.42
C LEU A 213 4.38 32.04 1.98
N ARG A 214 5.52 31.80 1.33
CA ARG A 214 6.37 32.87 0.77
C ARG A 214 5.76 33.62 -0.41
N ASN A 215 4.66 33.12 -0.99
CA ASN A 215 3.84 33.86 -1.96
C ASN A 215 2.54 34.41 -1.35
N TRP A 216 2.21 34.02 -0.11
CA TRP A 216 1.06 34.55 0.63
C TRP A 216 1.35 35.95 1.16
N GLU A 217 0.47 36.90 0.85
CA GLU A 217 0.55 38.27 1.33
C GLU A 217 0.03 38.38 2.76
N TRP A 218 0.82 38.93 3.68
CA TRP A 218 0.40 39.09 5.06
C TRP A 218 -0.71 40.14 5.17
N VAL A 219 -1.90 39.71 5.60
CA VAL A 219 -3.05 40.59 5.86
C VAL A 219 -3.33 40.65 7.36
N ASP A 220 -3.69 39.54 7.98
CA ASP A 220 -3.96 39.46 9.42
C ASP A 220 -3.67 38.06 10.01
N ALA A 221 -3.68 37.97 11.34
CA ALA A 221 -3.37 36.73 12.07
C ALA A 221 -4.42 35.61 11.86
N GLU A 222 -5.68 35.96 11.61
CA GLU A 222 -6.74 34.99 11.31
C GLU A 222 -6.51 34.32 9.95
N THR A 223 -6.25 35.12 8.90
CA THR A 223 -5.93 34.62 7.56
C THR A 223 -4.57 33.92 7.49
N ALA A 224 -3.59 34.31 8.31
CA ALA A 224 -2.32 33.60 8.44
C ALA A 224 -2.50 32.17 9.01
N CYS A 225 -3.40 31.97 9.98
CA CYS A 225 -3.73 30.61 10.46
C CYS A 225 -4.30 29.72 9.34
N PHE A 226 -5.19 30.28 8.51
CA PHE A 226 -5.75 29.57 7.34
C PHE A 226 -4.66 29.24 6.31
N ALA A 227 -3.80 30.20 5.97
CA ALA A 227 -2.67 30.00 5.06
C ALA A 227 -1.75 28.87 5.54
N ILE A 228 -1.42 28.85 6.84
CA ILE A 228 -0.60 27.80 7.45
C ILE A 228 -1.24 26.42 7.25
N ILE A 229 -2.50 26.22 7.66
CA ILE A 229 -3.09 24.87 7.56
C ILE A 229 -3.26 24.40 6.11
N MET A 230 -3.49 25.31 5.16
CA MET A 230 -3.62 24.99 3.73
C MET A 230 -2.28 24.70 3.06
N SER A 231 -1.19 25.36 3.51
CA SER A 231 0.16 25.19 2.95
C SER A 231 0.60 23.72 2.88
N PRO A 232 1.44 23.31 1.91
CA PRO A 232 1.90 21.93 1.84
C PRO A 232 3.02 21.62 2.86
N TRP A 233 3.66 22.62 3.47
CA TRP A 233 4.37 22.45 4.76
C TRP A 233 3.48 21.75 5.80
N PHE A 234 2.25 22.24 6.00
CA PHE A 234 1.28 21.60 6.90
C PHE A 234 0.69 20.29 6.35
N SER A 235 1.12 19.78 5.18
CA SER A 235 0.75 18.44 4.71
C SER A 235 1.75 17.36 5.12
N ARG A 236 2.96 17.73 5.50
CA ARG A 236 3.99 16.74 5.86
C ARG A 236 3.83 16.30 7.30
N GLY A 237 4.03 15.00 7.53
CA GLY A 237 3.97 14.42 8.88
C GLY A 237 5.05 15.02 9.79
N TRP A 238 6.28 15.17 9.31
CA TRP A 238 7.40 15.71 10.11
C TRP A 238 7.12 17.10 10.69
N THR A 239 6.36 17.94 9.99
CA THR A 239 5.92 19.26 10.47
C THR A 239 5.03 19.23 11.72
N SER A 240 4.38 18.11 12.06
CA SER A 240 3.73 18.02 13.36
C SER A 240 4.74 18.00 14.51
N LEU A 241 5.91 17.38 14.33
CA LEU A 241 7.00 17.44 15.31
C LEU A 241 7.65 18.82 15.35
N GLU A 242 7.92 19.45 14.21
CA GLU A 242 8.44 20.83 14.15
C GLU A 242 7.59 21.79 15.00
N LEU A 243 6.27 21.75 14.79
CA LEU A 243 5.30 22.55 15.51
C LEU A 243 5.15 22.12 16.99
N ALA A 244 5.16 20.83 17.30
CA ALA A 244 5.05 20.37 18.69
C ALA A 244 6.29 20.68 19.53
N LYS A 245 7.48 20.65 18.93
CA LYS A 245 8.75 20.56 19.68
C LYS A 245 9.54 21.85 19.71
N SER A 246 9.50 22.69 18.67
CA SER A 246 10.38 23.85 18.62
C SER A 246 9.97 24.97 19.59
N PRO A 247 10.90 25.60 20.31
CA PRO A 247 10.58 26.65 21.27
C PRO A 247 10.06 27.93 20.60
N LYS A 248 10.54 28.26 19.39
CA LYS A 248 10.10 29.44 18.62
C LYS A 248 10.06 29.13 17.12
N VAL A 249 8.86 29.22 16.53
CA VAL A 249 8.64 29.02 15.08
C VAL A 249 8.49 30.38 14.39
N LYS A 250 9.24 30.59 13.32
CA LYS A 250 9.28 31.82 12.52
C LYS A 250 8.77 31.54 11.11
N VAL A 251 7.63 32.11 10.76
CA VAL A 251 6.95 31.88 9.47
C VAL A 251 7.29 33.00 8.50
N MET A 252 7.74 32.65 7.28
CA MET A 252 8.08 33.61 6.24
C MET A 252 6.95 33.79 5.22
N PHE A 253 6.56 35.04 5.02
CA PHE A 253 5.54 35.48 4.06
C PHE A 253 6.18 36.27 2.89
N LYS A 254 5.34 36.64 1.91
CA LYS A 254 5.71 37.44 0.73
C LYS A 254 6.53 38.69 1.09
N GLY A 255 7.57 38.95 0.30
CA GLY A 255 8.54 40.03 0.56
C GLY A 255 9.53 39.73 1.69
N HIS A 256 9.81 38.44 1.94
CA HIS A 256 10.68 37.95 3.03
C HIS A 256 10.26 38.41 4.44
N LEU A 257 8.97 38.72 4.63
CA LEU A 257 8.41 39.16 5.90
C LEU A 257 8.32 37.98 6.89
N ILE A 258 9.14 38.01 7.95
CA ILE A 258 9.15 36.98 8.98
C ILE A 258 8.23 37.38 10.14
N LYS A 259 7.38 36.43 10.59
CA LYS A 259 6.47 36.56 11.73
C LYS A 259 6.72 35.46 12.77
N ASP A 260 6.50 35.76 14.04
CA ASP A 260 6.50 34.74 15.10
C ASP A 260 5.15 33.99 15.13
N LEU A 261 5.19 32.66 15.15
CA LEU A 261 3.97 31.87 15.15
C LEU A 261 3.15 32.10 16.42
N ASP A 262 3.78 32.18 17.59
CA ASP A 262 3.07 32.28 18.86
C ASP A 262 2.71 33.74 19.17
N GLU A 263 3.69 34.66 19.00
CA GLU A 263 3.56 36.08 19.37
C GLU A 263 2.83 36.94 18.31
N ASP A 264 2.98 36.65 17.01
CA ASP A 264 2.37 37.43 15.91
C ASP A 264 1.13 36.78 15.28
N ILE A 265 0.98 35.46 15.37
CA ILE A 265 -0.14 34.75 14.75
C ILE A 265 -1.11 34.25 15.83
N LEU A 266 -0.74 33.23 16.62
CA LEU A 266 -1.69 32.52 17.48
C LEU A 266 -2.23 33.39 18.62
N ALA A 267 -1.40 34.21 19.27
CA ALA A 267 -1.85 35.14 20.32
C ALA A 267 -2.83 36.21 19.78
N LYS A 268 -2.74 36.55 18.49
CA LYS A 268 -3.51 37.63 17.85
C LYS A 268 -4.73 37.11 17.06
N ALA A 269 -4.80 35.80 16.77
CA ALA A 269 -5.89 35.16 16.03
C ALA A 269 -7.19 34.93 16.84
N ASN A 270 -7.15 35.06 18.16
CA ASN A 270 -8.31 34.81 19.03
C ASN A 270 -9.27 36.03 19.16
N GLY A 271 -9.08 37.08 18.36
CA GLY A 271 -9.65 38.40 18.62
C GLY A 271 -11.07 38.69 18.11
N SER A 272 -11.50 38.11 16.97
CA SER A 272 -12.62 38.72 16.22
C SER A 272 -13.64 37.80 15.52
N SER A 273 -13.36 36.51 15.23
CA SER A 273 -14.39 35.68 14.58
C SER A 273 -14.36 34.18 14.91
N GLU A 274 -15.57 33.59 14.93
CA GLU A 274 -15.79 32.14 15.04
C GLU A 274 -15.21 31.36 13.84
N ARG A 275 -14.96 32.04 12.72
CA ARG A 275 -14.57 31.45 11.42
C ARG A 275 -13.20 30.77 11.50
N HIS A 276 -12.20 31.46 12.03
CA HIS A 276 -10.81 30.99 12.04
C HIS A 276 -10.36 30.33 13.35
N ARG A 277 -11.23 30.29 14.37
CA ARG A 277 -11.02 29.58 15.66
C ARG A 277 -10.63 28.11 15.47
N ILE A 278 -11.12 27.49 14.39
CA ILE A 278 -10.80 26.10 14.02
C ILE A 278 -9.33 25.97 13.58
N ALA A 279 -8.86 26.88 12.72
CA ALA A 279 -7.49 26.88 12.20
C ALA A 279 -6.47 27.19 13.29
N SER A 280 -6.71 28.22 14.10
CA SER A 280 -5.82 28.55 15.22
C SER A 280 -5.78 27.42 16.27
N LYS A 281 -6.93 26.83 16.62
CA LYS A 281 -6.99 25.71 17.57
C LYS A 281 -6.24 24.47 17.08
N ALA A 282 -6.31 24.14 15.79
CA ALA A 282 -5.56 23.01 15.22
C ALA A 282 -4.05 23.18 15.40
N ILE A 283 -3.53 24.41 15.25
CA ILE A 283 -2.11 24.72 15.48
C ILE A 283 -1.81 24.78 16.99
N ILE A 284 -2.67 25.37 17.82
CA ILE A 284 -2.47 25.51 19.29
C ILE A 284 -2.44 24.16 19.99
N ASN A 285 -3.38 23.24 19.69
CA ASN A 285 -3.38 21.89 20.26
C ASN A 285 -2.03 21.19 20.02
N LEU A 286 -1.47 21.39 18.84
CA LEU A 286 -0.20 20.83 18.39
C LEU A 286 1.01 21.50 19.06
N ARG A 287 1.09 22.84 19.10
CA ARG A 287 2.11 23.62 19.84
C ARG A 287 2.19 23.18 21.30
N ASN A 288 1.03 22.94 21.92
CA ASN A 288 0.92 22.59 23.33
C ASN A 288 1.25 21.11 23.63
N LYS A 289 1.66 20.31 22.63
CA LYS A 289 1.96 18.87 22.75
C LYS A 289 0.78 18.03 23.30
N ILE A 290 -0.47 18.48 23.11
CA ILE A 290 -1.66 17.81 23.67
C ILE A 290 -2.11 16.69 22.73
N ILE A 291 -1.55 15.49 22.94
CA ILE A 291 -2.11 14.23 22.42
C ILE A 291 -2.40 13.31 23.61
N THR A 292 -3.65 13.32 24.04
CA THR A 292 -4.18 12.60 25.21
C THR A 292 -5.02 11.38 24.84
N ASN A 293 -5.50 11.34 23.60
CA ASN A 293 -6.41 10.33 23.07
C ASN A 293 -6.22 10.17 21.56
N VAL A 294 -6.83 9.14 20.96
CA VAL A 294 -6.71 8.85 19.53
C VAL A 294 -7.33 9.95 18.64
N ASN A 295 -8.40 10.65 19.05
CA ASN A 295 -8.96 11.75 18.25
C ASN A 295 -7.99 12.93 18.14
N ASP A 296 -7.19 13.22 19.17
CA ASP A 296 -6.16 14.27 19.11
C ASP A 296 -5.14 13.94 18.00
N LEU A 297 -4.65 12.69 17.99
CA LEU A 297 -3.70 12.17 17.00
C LEU A 297 -4.29 12.20 15.58
N LEU A 298 -5.54 11.73 15.41
CA LEU A 298 -6.27 11.77 14.13
C LEU A 298 -6.52 13.20 13.64
N THR A 299 -6.79 14.16 14.54
CA THR A 299 -7.00 15.57 14.19
C THR A 299 -5.69 16.22 13.73
N VAL A 300 -4.57 15.89 14.39
CA VAL A 300 -3.23 16.43 14.10
C VAL A 300 -2.61 15.84 12.83
N LEU A 301 -2.74 14.53 12.61
CA LEU A 301 -2.09 13.79 11.53
C LEU A 301 -3.00 13.45 10.35
N GLY A 302 -4.33 13.50 10.51
CA GLY A 302 -5.29 13.27 9.42
C GLY A 302 -5.02 14.12 8.17
N PRO A 303 -4.78 15.45 8.27
CA PRO A 303 -4.43 16.29 7.11
C PRO A 303 -3.07 16.00 6.46
N ARG A 304 -2.32 15.00 6.96
CA ARG A 304 -0.89 14.80 6.68
C ARG A 304 -0.57 13.47 5.98
N HIS A 305 -1.47 13.03 5.09
CA HIS A 305 -1.33 11.81 4.29
C HIS A 305 -0.11 11.76 3.34
N THR A 306 0.79 12.76 3.35
CA THR A 306 1.87 12.94 2.35
C THR A 306 3.24 12.46 2.86
N SER A 307 3.27 11.44 3.72
CA SER A 307 4.49 10.87 4.31
C SER A 307 4.41 9.34 4.33
N TRP A 308 5.56 8.67 4.30
CA TRP A 308 5.62 7.22 4.15
C TRP A 308 4.95 6.53 5.37
N PRO A 309 4.28 5.37 5.23
CA PRO A 309 3.54 4.74 6.33
C PRO A 309 4.39 4.50 7.59
N ARG A 310 5.67 4.15 7.41
CA ARG A 310 6.62 4.00 8.52
C ARG A 310 7.00 5.33 9.17
N ASP A 311 7.19 6.40 8.38
CA ASP A 311 7.46 7.74 8.91
C ASP A 311 6.29 8.23 9.76
N ILE A 312 5.05 8.06 9.28
CA ILE A 312 3.83 8.40 10.03
C ILE A 312 3.79 7.66 11.38
N ALA A 313 4.14 6.37 11.43
CA ALA A 313 4.24 5.63 12.68
C ALA A 313 5.31 6.22 13.62
N ILE A 314 6.50 6.55 13.10
CA ILE A 314 7.59 7.15 13.87
C ILE A 314 7.17 8.53 14.42
N ILE A 315 6.60 9.39 13.57
CA ILE A 315 6.06 10.71 13.93
C ILE A 315 5.00 10.58 15.04
N SER A 316 4.06 9.65 14.89
CA SER A 316 3.02 9.39 15.89
C SER A 316 3.62 8.99 17.24
N GLY A 317 4.68 8.17 17.23
CA GLY A 317 5.39 7.75 18.44
C GLY A 317 6.09 8.92 19.14
N LEU A 318 6.85 9.71 18.38
CA LEU A 318 7.62 10.85 18.90
C LEU A 318 6.73 12.00 19.42
N LEU A 319 5.51 12.15 18.89
CA LEU A 319 4.50 13.09 19.42
C LEU A 319 3.90 12.61 20.75
N VAL A 320 3.63 11.30 20.87
CA VAL A 320 3.01 10.67 22.06
C VAL A 320 4.05 10.38 23.15
N GLY A 321 5.35 10.53 22.86
CA GLY A 321 6.45 10.28 23.80
C GLY A 321 6.88 8.81 23.89
N VAL A 322 6.61 8.01 22.86
CA VAL A 322 6.98 6.59 22.76
C VAL A 322 8.42 6.44 22.27
N GLU A 323 9.23 5.66 22.99
CA GLU A 323 10.56 5.26 22.52
C GLU A 323 10.50 4.30 21.32
N ILE A 324 11.30 4.60 20.29
CA ILE A 324 11.32 3.86 19.03
C ILE A 324 12.61 3.05 18.94
N GLY A 325 12.48 1.74 19.09
CA GLY A 325 13.61 0.81 19.05
C GLY A 325 14.21 0.68 17.64
N LEU A 326 15.52 0.42 17.60
CA LEU A 326 16.19 0.01 16.36
C LEU A 326 15.52 -1.26 15.82
N GLY A 327 15.05 -1.19 14.57
CA GLY A 327 14.37 -2.31 13.91
C GLY A 327 12.86 -2.46 14.17
N SER A 328 12.24 -1.63 15.03
CA SER A 328 10.79 -1.70 15.28
C SER A 328 9.96 -1.59 14.00
N THR A 329 8.93 -2.42 13.86
CA THR A 329 7.97 -2.37 12.75
C THR A 329 6.92 -1.27 12.97
N GLN A 330 6.17 -0.95 11.91
CA GLN A 330 5.03 -0.03 12.00
C GLN A 330 4.00 -0.47 13.06
N GLN A 331 3.69 -1.77 13.12
CA GLN A 331 2.74 -2.29 14.12
C GLN A 331 3.31 -2.16 15.54
N ASP A 332 4.56 -2.53 15.79
CA ASP A 332 5.15 -2.42 17.14
C ASP A 332 5.13 -0.98 17.69
N ILE A 333 5.24 0.03 16.82
CA ILE A 333 5.17 1.44 17.19
C ILE A 333 3.71 1.83 17.49
N TYR A 334 2.74 1.48 16.64
CA TYR A 334 1.31 1.75 16.89
C TYR A 334 0.77 1.04 18.14
N GLN A 335 1.22 -0.19 18.41
CA GLN A 335 0.89 -0.93 19.64
C GLN A 335 1.36 -0.16 20.89
N ARG A 336 2.62 0.30 20.91
CA ARG A 336 3.15 1.14 22.00
C ARG A 336 2.39 2.46 22.16
N ILE A 337 2.01 3.12 21.06
CA ILE A 337 1.20 4.35 21.07
C ILE A 337 -0.16 4.11 21.75
N LEU A 338 -0.85 3.03 21.40
CA LEU A 338 -2.15 2.69 21.98
C LEU A 338 -2.05 2.36 23.47
N THR A 339 -1.03 1.61 23.89
CA THR A 339 -0.77 1.35 25.33
C THR A 339 -0.37 2.61 26.09
N GLN A 340 0.35 3.55 25.47
CA GLN A 340 0.75 4.83 26.09
C GLN A 340 -0.42 5.81 26.21
N ILE A 341 -1.31 5.84 25.21
CA ILE A 341 -2.56 6.63 25.24
C ILE A 341 -3.57 6.02 26.23
N ALA A 342 -3.59 4.68 26.38
CA ALA A 342 -4.39 3.90 27.32
C ALA A 342 -5.94 4.06 27.24
N LYS A 343 -6.47 4.97 26.42
CA LYS A 343 -7.92 5.19 26.23
C LYS A 343 -8.32 5.48 24.80
N VAL A 344 -9.45 4.92 24.37
CA VAL A 344 -10.09 5.21 23.08
C VAL A 344 -11.61 5.35 23.25
N SER A 345 -12.27 5.95 22.25
CA SER A 345 -13.73 6.02 22.20
C SER A 345 -14.29 4.87 21.38
N HIS A 346 -15.49 4.38 21.70
CA HIS A 346 -16.22 3.40 20.89
C HIS A 346 -16.26 3.81 19.41
N GLY A 347 -16.51 5.11 19.17
CA GLY A 347 -16.55 5.71 17.85
C GLY A 347 -15.29 5.52 16.98
N ASN A 348 -14.13 5.20 17.58
CA ASN A 348 -12.89 4.93 16.83
C ASN A 348 -12.90 3.55 16.14
N LEU A 349 -13.59 2.55 16.71
CA LEU A 349 -13.58 1.15 16.24
C LEU A 349 -14.45 0.90 14.99
N PHE A 350 -15.20 1.90 14.54
CA PHE A 350 -16.05 1.80 13.35
C PHE A 350 -15.27 2.19 12.09
N TYR A 351 -14.45 1.27 11.58
CA TYR A 351 -13.63 1.43 10.38
C TYR A 351 -13.67 0.15 9.52
N ASN A 352 -13.19 0.25 8.27
CA ASN A 352 -13.28 -0.80 7.22
C ASN A 352 -11.89 -1.27 6.72
N SER A 353 -10.87 -1.25 7.57
CA SER A 353 -9.48 -1.62 7.24
C SER A 353 -9.06 -2.95 7.89
N ALA A 354 -8.02 -3.59 7.34
CA ALA A 354 -7.38 -4.74 7.97
C ALA A 354 -6.81 -4.37 9.35
N THR A 355 -6.77 -5.33 10.28
CA THR A 355 -6.42 -5.09 11.69
C THR A 355 -5.00 -5.53 12.05
N MET A 356 -4.52 -5.15 13.24
CA MET A 356 -3.21 -5.54 13.76
C MET A 356 -3.22 -6.96 14.36
N SER A 357 -2.00 -7.51 14.50
CA SER A 357 -1.75 -8.79 15.18
C SER A 357 -1.44 -8.59 16.67
N LYS A 358 -1.21 -9.69 17.41
CA LYS A 358 -0.73 -9.70 18.81
C LYS A 358 -1.69 -8.96 19.76
N CYS A 359 -2.92 -9.45 19.93
CA CYS A 359 -3.94 -8.90 20.84
C CYS A 359 -4.59 -7.56 20.42
N PHE A 360 -3.95 -6.76 19.56
CA PHE A 360 -4.52 -5.52 19.00
C PHE A 360 -5.47 -5.77 17.80
N SER A 361 -6.13 -6.93 17.74
CA SER A 361 -7.00 -7.37 16.63
C SER A 361 -8.23 -6.48 16.39
N TRP A 362 -8.58 -5.64 17.36
CA TRP A 362 -9.64 -4.63 17.30
C TRP A 362 -9.22 -3.32 16.62
N CYS A 363 -7.92 -3.10 16.37
CA CYS A 363 -7.37 -1.85 15.86
C CYS A 363 -6.80 -2.01 14.45
N SER A 364 -6.91 -0.97 13.61
CA SER A 364 -6.46 -0.98 12.22
C SER A 364 -4.94 -1.08 12.08
N ALA A 365 -4.47 -1.76 11.03
CA ALA A 365 -3.04 -1.91 10.69
C ALA A 365 -2.31 -0.58 10.41
N ASN A 366 -3.08 0.49 10.20
CA ASN A 366 -2.65 1.87 10.24
C ASN A 366 -3.54 2.65 11.21
N ILE A 367 -2.99 3.27 12.25
CA ILE A 367 -3.78 3.97 13.28
C ILE A 367 -4.60 5.15 12.73
N LEU A 368 -4.18 5.73 11.59
CA LEU A 368 -4.91 6.83 10.93
C LEU A 368 -6.16 6.38 10.14
N ASP A 369 -6.39 5.07 10.02
CA ASP A 369 -7.61 4.52 9.42
C ASP A 369 -8.79 4.47 10.42
N LEU A 370 -8.52 4.66 11.72
CA LEU A 370 -9.54 4.72 12.77
C LEU A 370 -10.48 5.91 12.54
N SER A 371 -11.77 5.74 12.83
CA SER A 371 -12.76 6.80 12.71
C SER A 371 -12.55 7.89 13.76
N LEU A 372 -12.78 9.15 13.41
CA LEU A 372 -12.89 10.24 14.39
C LEU A 372 -14.19 10.08 15.20
N ALA A 373 -14.06 9.89 16.51
CA ALA A 373 -15.21 9.75 17.40
C ALA A 373 -15.76 11.11 17.85
N SER A 374 -17.07 11.18 18.05
CA SER A 374 -17.73 12.29 18.77
C SER A 374 -18.10 11.93 20.22
N SER A 375 -17.82 10.69 20.64
CA SER A 375 -17.99 10.15 21.99
C SER A 375 -16.69 10.26 22.78
N GLU A 376 -16.78 10.47 24.10
CA GLU A 376 -15.63 10.57 25.02
C GLU A 376 -14.84 9.25 25.11
N PRO A 377 -13.51 9.29 25.31
CA PRO A 377 -12.65 8.10 25.34
C PRO A 377 -12.81 7.34 26.67
N THR A 378 -13.75 6.41 26.67
CA THR A 378 -14.21 5.65 27.85
C THR A 378 -13.73 4.19 27.87
N LEU A 379 -13.29 3.65 26.72
CA LEU A 379 -12.72 2.31 26.63
C LEU A 379 -11.24 2.35 27.02
N ARG A 380 -10.80 1.39 27.83
CA ARG A 380 -9.42 1.26 28.33
C ARG A 380 -8.63 0.33 27.40
N VAL A 381 -7.39 0.68 27.08
CA VAL A 381 -6.45 -0.21 26.38
C VAL A 381 -5.49 -0.81 27.42
N GLU A 382 -5.54 -2.13 27.56
CA GLU A 382 -4.75 -2.86 28.54
C GLU A 382 -3.31 -3.12 28.05
N LYS A 383 -2.39 -3.42 28.98
CA LYS A 383 -0.96 -3.63 28.66
C LYS A 383 -0.67 -4.85 27.78
N ASN A 384 -1.61 -5.78 27.70
CA ASN A 384 -1.56 -6.94 26.79
C ASN A 384 -2.11 -6.62 25.39
N GLY A 385 -2.65 -5.43 25.14
CA GLY A 385 -3.21 -4.99 23.86
C GLY A 385 -4.72 -5.17 23.71
N GLU A 386 -5.39 -5.82 24.68
CA GLU A 386 -6.86 -5.91 24.72
C GLU A 386 -7.50 -4.53 24.97
N ILE A 387 -8.77 -4.38 24.59
CA ILE A 387 -9.59 -3.20 24.90
C ILE A 387 -10.78 -3.61 25.78
N VAL A 388 -11.03 -2.85 26.85
CA VAL A 388 -12.06 -3.15 27.86
C VAL A 388 -12.97 -1.95 28.12
N GLY A 389 -14.28 -2.18 28.17
CA GLY A 389 -15.23 -1.19 28.67
C GLY A 389 -16.70 -1.54 28.41
N THR A 390 -17.61 -0.61 28.72
CA THR A 390 -19.05 -0.84 28.70
C THR A 390 -19.64 -0.80 27.28
N TRP A 391 -20.41 -1.82 26.89
CA TRP A 391 -21.18 -1.86 25.64
C TRP A 391 -22.63 -2.31 25.90
N SER A 392 -23.52 -2.02 24.95
CA SER A 392 -24.86 -2.62 24.88
C SER A 392 -24.84 -3.86 23.98
N LEU A 393 -25.48 -4.95 24.43
CA LEU A 393 -25.46 -6.27 23.78
C LEU A 393 -26.77 -6.57 23.03
N VAL A 394 -26.68 -6.90 21.74
CA VAL A 394 -27.83 -7.17 20.84
C VAL A 394 -27.61 -8.46 20.02
N GLU A 395 -28.68 -9.24 19.83
CA GLU A 395 -28.70 -10.43 18.98
C GLU A 395 -28.43 -10.06 17.50
N LEU A 396 -27.57 -10.82 16.82
CA LEU A 396 -27.20 -10.55 15.42
C LEU A 396 -28.38 -10.63 14.44
N ASP A 397 -29.49 -11.28 14.80
CA ASP A 397 -30.71 -11.42 13.98
C ASP A 397 -31.82 -10.38 14.25
N ARG A 398 -31.59 -9.40 15.14
CA ARG A 398 -32.58 -8.32 15.39
C ARG A 398 -32.70 -7.34 14.24
N ILE A 399 -31.68 -7.27 13.39
CA ILE A 399 -31.60 -6.34 12.26
C ILE A 399 -31.80 -7.14 10.96
N PRO A 400 -32.81 -6.80 10.12
CA PRO A 400 -33.01 -7.46 8.83
C PRO A 400 -31.80 -7.33 7.89
N ASP A 401 -31.45 -8.39 7.16
CA ASP A 401 -30.29 -8.41 6.25
C ASP A 401 -30.31 -7.27 5.20
N ASN A 402 -31.50 -6.88 4.73
CA ASN A 402 -31.69 -5.78 3.77
C ASN A 402 -31.32 -4.39 4.35
N ASN A 403 -31.21 -4.25 5.67
CA ASN A 403 -30.89 -2.99 6.32
C ASN A 403 -29.36 -2.80 6.50
N TYR A 404 -28.53 -3.81 6.20
CA TYR A 404 -27.07 -3.70 6.29
C TYR A 404 -26.47 -3.03 5.06
N ILE A 405 -25.60 -2.03 5.29
CA ILE A 405 -24.84 -1.36 4.24
C ILE A 405 -23.53 -2.13 3.99
N TRP A 406 -23.32 -2.59 2.75
CA TRP A 406 -22.12 -3.32 2.32
C TRP A 406 -21.30 -2.60 1.24
N THR A 407 -21.68 -1.38 0.88
CA THR A 407 -20.83 -0.49 0.08
C THR A 407 -19.62 -0.10 0.91
N ASP A 408 -18.45 -0.05 0.26
CA ASP A 408 -17.19 0.42 0.85
C ASP A 408 -16.66 -0.42 2.05
N THR A 409 -17.20 -1.62 2.27
CA THR A 409 -16.59 -2.63 3.16
C THR A 409 -15.48 -3.40 2.42
N HIS A 410 -14.26 -3.40 2.95
CA HIS A 410 -13.14 -4.13 2.34
C HIS A 410 -13.47 -5.63 2.13
N PRO A 411 -13.17 -6.25 0.96
CA PRO A 411 -13.69 -7.57 0.61
C PRO A 411 -13.43 -8.69 1.62
N LEU A 412 -12.26 -8.72 2.27
CA LEU A 412 -11.96 -9.72 3.31
C LEU A 412 -12.80 -9.52 4.59
N ILE A 413 -13.09 -8.26 4.96
CA ILE A 413 -13.92 -7.94 6.12
C ILE A 413 -15.38 -8.27 5.79
N ARG A 414 -15.84 -7.91 4.58
CA ARG A 414 -17.17 -8.30 4.09
C ARG A 414 -17.35 -9.82 4.07
N ALA A 415 -16.33 -10.58 3.66
CA ALA A 415 -16.35 -12.05 3.73
C ALA A 415 -16.43 -12.57 5.18
N LYS A 416 -15.62 -12.04 6.11
CA LYS A 416 -15.72 -12.35 7.55
C LYS A 416 -17.12 -12.06 8.11
N LEU A 417 -17.69 -10.89 7.81
CA LEU A 417 -19.00 -10.46 8.30
C LEU A 417 -20.15 -11.29 7.72
N LEU A 418 -20.06 -11.71 6.45
CA LEU A 418 -21.02 -12.64 5.85
C LEU A 418 -20.93 -14.04 6.47
N LEU A 419 -19.72 -14.53 6.79
CA LEU A 419 -19.55 -15.78 7.52
C LEU A 419 -20.11 -15.70 8.96
N ALA A 420 -19.92 -14.56 9.65
CA ALA A 420 -20.54 -14.32 10.96
C ALA A 420 -22.08 -14.28 10.89
N ARG A 421 -22.67 -13.76 9.81
CA ARG A 421 -24.13 -13.86 9.53
C ARG A 421 -24.59 -15.29 9.21
N MET A 422 -23.69 -16.24 8.92
CA MET A 422 -24.00 -17.66 8.77
C MET A 422 -23.79 -18.46 10.07
N ASP A 423 -22.81 -18.07 10.90
CA ASP A 423 -22.47 -18.66 12.21
C ASP A 423 -23.07 -17.84 13.37
N LYS A 424 -24.37 -17.54 13.29
CA LYS A 424 -25.02 -16.53 14.15
C LYS A 424 -24.95 -16.86 15.64
N ASP A 425 -25.00 -18.13 15.99
CA ASP A 425 -25.09 -18.62 17.38
C ASP A 425 -23.80 -18.33 18.19
N ASN A 426 -22.70 -18.00 17.50
CA ASN A 426 -21.40 -17.62 18.06
C ASN A 426 -21.09 -16.12 17.97
N HIS A 427 -21.95 -15.31 17.34
CA HIS A 427 -21.69 -13.91 17.01
C HIS A 427 -22.77 -12.96 17.55
N MET A 428 -22.37 -11.74 17.91
CA MET A 428 -23.24 -10.73 18.50
C MET A 428 -22.92 -9.32 17.99
N LEU A 429 -23.85 -8.39 18.21
CA LEU A 429 -23.68 -6.97 17.94
C LEU A 429 -23.36 -6.21 19.23
N LEU A 430 -22.26 -5.45 19.22
CA LEU A 430 -21.95 -4.44 20.24
C LEU A 430 -22.40 -3.06 19.75
N VAL A 431 -23.15 -2.34 20.58
CA VAL A 431 -23.70 -1.00 20.30
C VAL A 431 -23.16 0.01 21.31
N GLU A 432 -22.93 1.26 20.87
CA GLU A 432 -22.49 2.36 21.75
C GLU A 432 -23.54 2.60 22.86
N PRO A 433 -23.14 2.62 24.15
CA PRO A 433 -24.10 2.67 25.26
C PRO A 433 -24.89 3.99 25.27
N GLY A 434 -26.17 3.90 25.64
CA GLY A 434 -27.09 5.04 25.69
C GLY A 434 -27.72 5.45 24.35
N VAL A 435 -27.47 4.72 23.26
CA VAL A 435 -28.03 5.00 21.93
C VAL A 435 -29.23 4.10 21.63
N SER A 436 -30.43 4.69 21.49
CA SER A 436 -31.66 3.97 21.11
C SER A 436 -31.86 3.83 19.60
N ALA A 437 -31.34 4.76 18.79
CA ALA A 437 -31.49 4.77 17.35
C ALA A 437 -30.13 4.55 16.68
N VAL A 438 -29.88 3.33 16.24
CA VAL A 438 -28.55 2.81 15.87
C VAL A 438 -28.31 2.91 14.36
N THR A 439 -27.19 3.54 13.98
CA THR A 439 -26.70 3.64 12.59
C THR A 439 -25.54 2.70 12.28
N ARG A 440 -24.92 2.11 13.31
CA ARG A 440 -23.72 1.27 13.22
C ARG A 440 -23.56 0.37 14.45
N ALA A 441 -22.94 -0.79 14.27
CA ALA A 441 -22.59 -1.71 15.35
C ALA A 441 -21.25 -2.41 15.05
N LEU A 442 -20.62 -3.02 16.05
CA LEU A 442 -19.49 -3.93 15.84
C LEU A 442 -20.01 -5.37 15.86
N VAL A 443 -19.57 -6.19 14.91
CA VAL A 443 -19.75 -7.64 14.97
C VAL A 443 -18.54 -8.23 15.70
N VAL A 444 -18.82 -8.98 16.75
CA VAL A 444 -17.80 -9.72 17.52
C VAL A 444 -18.22 -11.17 17.70
N LYS A 445 -17.22 -12.04 17.91
CA LYS A 445 -17.39 -13.47 18.15
C LYS A 445 -17.09 -13.79 19.61
N LEU A 446 -17.94 -14.56 20.29
CA LEU A 446 -17.76 -14.86 21.71
C LEU A 446 -16.64 -15.89 21.96
N SER A 447 -15.99 -15.77 23.13
CA SER A 447 -14.95 -16.69 23.60
C SER A 447 -15.09 -17.01 25.10
N LYS A 448 -14.42 -18.06 25.58
CA LYS A 448 -14.77 -18.74 26.84
C LYS A 448 -13.95 -18.24 28.05
N LYS A 449 -14.68 -17.70 29.04
CA LYS A 449 -14.41 -17.68 30.49
C LYS A 449 -13.49 -16.59 31.09
N VAL A 450 -14.13 -15.52 31.59
CA VAL A 450 -13.93 -15.03 32.97
C VAL A 450 -15.33 -14.92 33.61
N ILE A 451 -15.44 -15.05 34.94
CA ILE A 451 -16.71 -14.85 35.66
C ILE A 451 -16.99 -13.33 35.71
N ARG A 452 -18.13 -12.90 35.16
CA ARG A 452 -18.65 -11.50 35.08
C ARG A 452 -18.06 -10.56 34.01
N GLU A 453 -17.15 -11.01 33.15
CA GLU A 453 -16.68 -10.22 31.98
C GLU A 453 -17.01 -10.95 30.66
N VAL A 454 -17.37 -10.20 29.61
CA VAL A 454 -17.64 -10.77 28.28
C VAL A 454 -16.39 -10.67 27.40
N SER A 455 -15.73 -11.79 27.11
CA SER A 455 -14.54 -11.83 26.23
C SER A 455 -14.91 -12.18 24.78
N CYS A 456 -14.40 -11.43 23.80
CA CYS A 456 -14.73 -11.61 22.38
C CYS A 456 -13.59 -11.26 21.40
N GLU A 457 -13.65 -11.83 20.20
CA GLU A 457 -12.79 -11.55 19.04
C GLU A 457 -13.46 -10.49 18.13
N PHE A 458 -12.69 -9.51 17.64
CA PHE A 458 -13.19 -8.49 16.71
C PHE A 458 -13.33 -9.04 15.28
N VAL A 459 -14.54 -9.01 14.70
CA VAL A 459 -14.80 -9.47 13.33
C VAL A 459 -14.84 -8.31 12.33
N GLY A 460 -15.46 -7.19 12.70
CA GLY A 460 -15.53 -5.97 11.89
C GLY A 460 -16.65 -5.01 12.32
N SER A 461 -16.75 -3.87 11.64
CA SER A 461 -17.85 -2.92 11.85
C SER A 461 -18.91 -3.02 10.75
N VAL A 462 -20.17 -2.72 11.09
CA VAL A 462 -21.32 -2.68 10.17
C VAL A 462 -22.09 -1.37 10.31
N GLN A 463 -22.75 -0.94 9.22
CA GLN A 463 -23.60 0.25 9.19
C GLN A 463 -25.01 -0.10 8.69
N PHE A 464 -26.00 0.70 9.05
CA PHE A 464 -27.42 0.41 8.79
C PHE A 464 -28.13 1.53 8.03
N HIS A 465 -28.93 1.14 7.03
CA HIS A 465 -29.88 2.02 6.35
C HIS A 465 -31.23 1.31 6.14
N PRO A 466 -32.36 1.85 6.63
CA PRO A 466 -32.49 3.06 7.45
C PRO A 466 -31.81 2.91 8.82
N GLN A 467 -31.78 3.99 9.60
CA GLN A 467 -31.39 3.93 11.01
C GLN A 467 -32.34 2.99 11.78
N GLN A 468 -31.82 2.11 12.62
CA GLN A 468 -32.60 1.11 13.34
C GLN A 468 -33.01 1.65 14.71
N GLU A 469 -34.30 1.76 14.98
CA GLU A 469 -34.81 2.07 16.33
C GLU A 469 -34.90 0.76 17.13
N LEU A 470 -34.14 0.65 18.22
CA LEU A 470 -34.14 -0.50 19.11
C LEU A 470 -34.92 -0.17 20.39
N CYS A 471 -35.85 -1.04 20.76
CA CYS A 471 -36.62 -0.89 22.01
C CYS A 471 -35.91 -1.59 23.18
N GLU A 472 -36.41 -1.39 24.41
CA GLU A 472 -35.78 -1.98 25.60
C GLU A 472 -35.74 -3.53 25.57
N ALA A 473 -36.61 -4.17 24.80
CA ALA A 473 -36.67 -5.62 24.64
C ALA A 473 -35.72 -6.20 23.56
N ASP A 474 -35.01 -5.35 22.82
CA ASP A 474 -34.00 -5.77 21.83
C ASP A 474 -32.57 -5.79 22.40
N PHE A 475 -32.35 -5.11 23.53
CA PHE A 475 -31.09 -5.13 24.27
C PHE A 475 -31.13 -6.25 25.31
N PHE A 476 -30.23 -7.24 25.20
CA PHE A 476 -30.10 -8.28 26.22
C PHE A 476 -29.48 -7.73 27.51
N HIS A 477 -28.49 -6.84 27.37
CA HIS A 477 -27.94 -6.06 28.46
C HIS A 477 -27.64 -4.66 27.91
N LYS A 478 -28.24 -3.62 28.51
CA LYS A 478 -27.97 -2.21 28.14
C LYS A 478 -26.53 -1.82 28.42
N GLU A 479 -25.96 -2.35 29.50
CA GLU A 479 -24.57 -2.14 29.90
C GLU A 479 -23.99 -3.47 30.38
N ALA A 480 -22.90 -3.90 29.75
CA ALA A 480 -22.04 -4.99 30.17
C ALA A 480 -20.58 -4.60 29.92
N GLU A 481 -19.65 -5.03 30.79
CA GLU A 481 -18.22 -4.82 30.53
C GLU A 481 -17.71 -5.91 29.58
N VAL A 482 -17.20 -5.47 28.43
CA VAL A 482 -16.75 -6.32 27.32
C VAL A 482 -15.26 -6.10 27.09
N ARG A 483 -14.54 -7.20 26.89
CA ARG A 483 -13.12 -7.32 26.59
C ARG A 483 -12.97 -7.81 25.15
N ILE A 484 -12.31 -7.04 24.29
CA ILE A 484 -12.08 -7.37 22.88
C ILE A 484 -10.58 -7.56 22.65
N GLY A 485 -10.19 -8.66 22.00
CA GLY A 485 -8.78 -9.01 21.80
C GLY A 485 -8.53 -10.14 20.80
N ASP A 486 -7.27 -10.55 20.71
CA ASP A 486 -6.82 -11.71 19.93
C ASP A 486 -6.66 -12.87 20.92
N LEU A 487 -7.65 -13.76 20.98
CA LEU A 487 -7.80 -14.74 22.06
C LEU A 487 -7.17 -16.09 21.69
N ASP A 488 -5.94 -16.00 21.17
CA ASP A 488 -5.19 -17.12 20.61
C ASP A 488 -4.97 -18.23 21.67
N GLY A 489 -5.39 -19.45 21.35
CA GLY A 489 -5.39 -20.59 22.28
C GLY A 489 -6.61 -20.72 23.21
N MET A 490 -7.58 -19.79 23.20
CA MET A 490 -8.87 -20.04 23.87
C MET A 490 -9.68 -21.11 23.13
N LEU A 491 -10.34 -21.98 23.89
CA LEU A 491 -11.25 -22.99 23.34
C LEU A 491 -12.54 -22.36 22.82
N ALA A 492 -12.96 -22.79 21.63
CA ALA A 492 -14.26 -22.45 21.07
C ALA A 492 -15.41 -22.87 22.02
N ILE A 493 -16.54 -22.19 21.89
CA ILE A 493 -17.69 -22.41 22.76
C ILE A 493 -18.41 -23.70 22.34
N GLU A 494 -18.83 -24.46 23.34
CA GLU A 494 -19.60 -25.71 23.16
C GLU A 494 -21.09 -25.39 23.28
N GLY A 495 -21.82 -25.50 22.17
CA GLY A 495 -23.23 -25.10 22.06
C GLY A 495 -23.43 -23.62 21.71
N GLU A 496 -24.69 -23.18 21.64
CA GLU A 496 -25.05 -21.78 21.37
C GLU A 496 -24.40 -20.82 22.38
N ALA A 497 -23.47 -19.97 21.92
CA ALA A 497 -22.79 -19.02 22.80
C ALA A 497 -23.77 -18.01 23.40
N TRP A 498 -24.76 -17.59 22.61
CA TRP A 498 -25.83 -16.71 23.08
C TRP A 498 -26.66 -17.31 24.22
N SER A 499 -26.86 -18.63 24.24
CA SER A 499 -27.58 -19.30 25.34
C SER A 499 -26.71 -19.45 26.60
N GLN A 500 -25.37 -19.43 26.50
CA GLN A 500 -24.51 -19.25 27.68
C GLN A 500 -24.63 -17.84 28.26
N VAL A 501 -24.66 -16.80 27.40
CA VAL A 501 -24.91 -15.40 27.84
C VAL A 501 -26.26 -15.27 28.56
N LYS A 502 -27.30 -15.99 28.12
CA LYS A 502 -28.59 -16.07 28.82
C LYS A 502 -28.47 -16.60 30.25
N THR A 503 -27.70 -17.67 30.48
CA THR A 503 -27.54 -18.27 31.83
C THR A 503 -26.84 -17.37 32.85
N TRP A 504 -26.14 -16.30 32.42
CA TRP A 504 -25.50 -15.35 33.33
C TRP A 504 -26.47 -14.36 34.00
N SER A 505 -27.76 -14.37 33.63
CA SER A 505 -28.75 -13.44 34.18
C SER A 505 -29.27 -13.84 35.58
N ASP A 506 -29.26 -15.13 35.93
CA ASP A 506 -30.00 -15.65 37.09
C ASP A 506 -29.26 -15.49 38.43
N ASP A 507 -27.93 -15.29 38.42
CA ASP A 507 -27.09 -15.08 39.61
C ASP A 507 -27.29 -13.71 40.31
N LYS A 508 -28.29 -12.91 39.90
CA LYS A 508 -28.61 -11.57 40.44
C LYS A 508 -29.16 -11.55 41.88
N LYS A 509 -28.84 -12.55 42.72
CA LYS A 509 -29.38 -12.73 44.09
C LYS A 509 -28.35 -13.05 45.20
N VAL A 510 -27.17 -12.44 45.16
CA VAL A 510 -26.44 -12.10 46.41
C VAL A 510 -25.95 -10.66 46.35
N THR A 511 -26.50 -9.81 47.22
CA THR A 511 -25.92 -8.50 47.55
C THR A 511 -25.04 -8.61 48.79
N ASP A 512 -23.94 -7.86 48.76
CA ASP A 512 -23.28 -7.23 49.92
C ASP A 512 -22.12 -7.97 50.65
N ILE A 513 -21.25 -7.16 51.25
CA ILE A 513 -20.21 -7.42 52.28
C ILE A 513 -18.91 -8.18 51.88
N ASN A 514 -17.90 -7.39 51.50
CA ASN A 514 -16.49 -7.35 51.98
C ASN A 514 -15.65 -8.60 52.38
N GLN A 515 -14.36 -8.49 51.97
CA GLN A 515 -13.11 -9.09 52.50
C GLN A 515 -12.60 -10.46 51.97
N PRO A 516 -11.25 -10.70 51.97
CA PRO A 516 -10.58 -11.79 51.24
C PRO A 516 -10.02 -12.92 52.14
N ILE A 517 -9.55 -14.05 51.54
CA ILE A 517 -8.36 -14.88 51.94
C ILE A 517 -8.25 -16.18 51.07
N HIS A 518 -7.05 -16.76 50.94
CA HIS A 518 -6.65 -18.04 50.29
C HIS A 518 -6.53 -19.21 51.31
N PRO A 519 -6.21 -20.50 51.00
CA PRO A 519 -6.39 -21.36 49.79
C PRO A 519 -6.88 -22.83 50.15
N SER A 520 -6.64 -23.84 49.27
CA SER A 520 -6.56 -25.32 49.52
C SER A 520 -7.87 -26.16 49.64
N ILE A 521 -8.00 -27.51 49.48
CA ILE A 521 -7.23 -28.65 48.87
C ILE A 521 -8.14 -29.92 48.71
N SER A 522 -7.88 -30.85 47.74
CA SER A 522 -8.38 -32.26 47.60
C SER A 522 -9.89 -32.55 47.35
N GLY A 523 -10.37 -33.73 46.86
CA GLY A 523 -9.75 -34.92 46.23
C GLY A 523 -10.68 -36.16 46.04
N SER A 524 -10.32 -37.14 45.16
CA SER A 524 -10.93 -38.52 44.92
C SER A 524 -12.37 -38.63 44.33
N GLY A 525 -12.81 -39.70 43.63
CA GLY A 525 -12.15 -40.89 43.02
C GLY A 525 -13.12 -42.00 42.47
N GLU A 526 -12.68 -42.82 41.47
CA GLU A 526 -13.07 -44.23 41.09
C GLU A 526 -14.55 -44.66 40.77
N SER A 527 -14.91 -45.75 40.03
CA SER A 527 -14.28 -46.57 38.93
C SER A 527 -15.26 -47.61 38.27
N ARG A 528 -14.97 -48.09 37.02
CA ARG A 528 -15.31 -49.42 36.36
C ARG A 528 -16.80 -49.86 36.14
N GLN A 529 -17.23 -50.82 35.28
CA GLN A 529 -16.66 -51.71 34.22
C GLN A 529 -17.77 -52.32 33.26
N VAL A 530 -17.42 -52.68 32.00
CA VAL A 530 -17.88 -53.82 31.10
C VAL A 530 -19.39 -54.20 30.96
N GLY A 531 -19.96 -54.59 29.79
CA GLY A 531 -19.48 -54.77 28.40
C GLY A 531 -20.41 -55.65 27.50
N GLN A 532 -19.87 -56.19 26.38
CA GLN A 532 -20.46 -57.09 25.33
C GLN A 532 -21.12 -56.48 24.06
N TRP A 533 -21.13 -57.27 22.97
CA TRP A 533 -21.45 -56.97 21.54
C TRP A 533 -22.57 -57.94 21.04
N GLU A 534 -23.07 -58.04 19.78
CA GLU A 534 -22.59 -57.73 18.41
C GLU A 534 -23.71 -57.33 17.41
N THR A 535 -23.31 -56.78 16.23
CA THR A 535 -23.96 -56.75 14.89
C THR A 535 -25.49 -56.55 14.74
N ASP A 536 -25.98 -55.66 13.86
CA ASP A 536 -25.76 -55.75 12.40
C ASP A 536 -25.91 -54.41 11.61
N PHE A 537 -25.62 -54.43 10.31
CA PHE A 537 -25.66 -53.31 9.34
C PHE A 537 -27.08 -52.78 9.02
N LYS A 538 -27.41 -51.56 8.52
CA LYS A 538 -26.80 -50.34 7.87
C LYS A 538 -27.74 -49.13 8.16
N PRO A 539 -27.55 -47.85 7.71
CA PRO A 539 -26.41 -47.15 7.05
C PRO A 539 -25.89 -45.97 7.93
N ARG A 540 -25.12 -45.00 7.37
CA ARG A 540 -24.74 -43.75 8.10
C ARG A 540 -24.88 -42.44 7.30
N LYS A 541 -25.76 -41.56 7.79
CA LYS A 541 -25.55 -40.10 7.82
C LYS A 541 -24.64 -39.77 9.02
N TRP A 542 -24.04 -38.58 9.06
CA TRP A 542 -23.24 -38.12 10.21
C TRP A 542 -23.77 -36.81 10.77
N THR A 543 -24.53 -36.93 11.86
CA THR A 543 -24.95 -35.84 12.76
C THR A 543 -24.94 -36.39 14.18
N GLU A 544 -24.53 -35.54 15.14
CA GLU A 544 -24.66 -35.71 16.61
C GLU A 544 -23.74 -36.71 17.37
N ASN A 545 -23.36 -36.23 18.57
CA ASN A 545 -23.07 -36.92 19.83
C ASN A 545 -22.04 -38.08 19.88
N ILE A 546 -20.87 -37.79 20.47
CA ILE A 546 -20.06 -38.77 21.24
C ILE A 546 -19.56 -38.11 22.54
N THR A 547 -19.88 -38.74 23.68
CA THR A 547 -19.40 -38.39 25.03
C THR A 547 -18.11 -39.15 25.42
N THR A 548 -17.61 -38.92 26.63
CA THR A 548 -16.25 -39.27 27.09
C THR A 548 -15.93 -40.77 27.29
N GLN A 549 -14.93 -41.26 26.56
CA GLN A 549 -13.89 -42.22 27.03
C GLN A 549 -14.33 -43.66 27.48
N PRO A 550 -13.42 -44.58 27.88
CA PRO A 550 -12.28 -45.09 27.10
C PRO A 550 -12.08 -46.63 27.19
N ILE A 551 -11.59 -47.30 26.13
CA ILE A 551 -10.94 -48.63 26.23
C ILE A 551 -9.70 -48.68 25.32
N LEU A 552 -8.63 -49.34 25.80
CA LEU A 552 -7.39 -49.65 25.08
C LEU A 552 -7.23 -51.18 24.97
N GLU A 553 -6.78 -51.65 23.81
CA GLU A 553 -5.99 -52.89 23.66
C GLU A 553 -4.99 -52.65 22.51
N GLU A 554 -3.74 -52.31 22.81
CA GLU A 554 -2.64 -53.24 23.14
C GLU A 554 -1.95 -53.88 21.91
N SER A 555 -1.64 -53.08 20.88
CA SER A 555 -0.40 -53.27 20.11
C SER A 555 0.17 -51.91 19.65
N GLY A 556 1.48 -51.72 19.75
CA GLY A 556 2.17 -50.54 19.19
C GLY A 556 2.50 -49.36 20.13
N LYS A 557 2.60 -49.55 21.46
CA LYS A 557 3.06 -48.50 22.41
C LYS A 557 4.38 -47.81 22.01
N GLU A 558 5.31 -48.52 21.34
CA GLU A 558 6.57 -47.94 20.83
C GLU A 558 6.36 -46.88 19.72
N GLY A 559 5.27 -46.95 18.95
CA GLY A 559 4.97 -45.97 17.89
C GLY A 559 4.34 -44.66 18.38
N GLN A 560 3.81 -44.66 19.61
CA GLN A 560 3.01 -43.54 20.14
C GLN A 560 3.88 -42.40 20.72
N LEU A 561 5.11 -42.72 21.14
CA LEU A 561 6.04 -41.79 21.78
C LEU A 561 6.46 -40.60 20.90
N MET A 562 6.64 -40.84 19.59
CA MET A 562 6.90 -39.76 18.61
C MET A 562 5.70 -38.84 18.40
N LEU A 563 4.48 -39.32 18.64
CA LEU A 563 3.27 -38.51 18.53
C LEU A 563 3.04 -37.62 19.76
N SER A 564 3.49 -38.06 20.94
CA SER A 564 3.50 -37.25 22.16
C SER A 564 4.62 -36.21 22.22
N ALA A 565 5.76 -36.46 21.56
CA ALA A 565 6.87 -35.49 21.52
C ALA A 565 6.48 -34.18 20.81
N ALA A 566 5.73 -34.27 19.70
CA ALA A 566 5.25 -33.11 18.93
C ALA A 566 3.96 -32.46 19.52
N ASN A 567 3.80 -32.50 20.85
CA ASN A 567 2.54 -32.22 21.54
C ASN A 567 2.72 -31.53 22.91
N VAL A 568 3.86 -30.84 23.11
CA VAL A 568 4.19 -30.12 24.35
C VAL A 568 4.67 -28.71 24.00
N ASP A 569 4.08 -27.69 24.62
CA ASP A 569 4.53 -26.31 24.51
C ASP A 569 5.85 -26.08 25.28
N ALA A 570 6.76 -25.29 24.70
CA ALA A 570 7.96 -24.73 25.34
C ALA A 570 8.90 -25.72 26.08
N GLY A 571 9.65 -26.54 25.33
CA GLY A 571 10.78 -27.30 25.89
C GLY A 571 11.69 -27.93 24.82
N GLU A 572 13.00 -28.00 25.08
CA GLU A 572 13.97 -28.61 24.15
C GLU A 572 13.74 -30.12 24.00
N VAL A 573 13.38 -30.61 22.81
CA VAL A 573 13.26 -32.05 22.52
C VAL A 573 14.65 -32.67 22.29
N LYS A 574 15.48 -32.72 23.33
CA LYS A 574 16.82 -33.36 23.32
C LYS A 574 16.76 -34.89 23.41
N ARG A 575 15.98 -35.53 22.54
CA ARG A 575 16.01 -37.00 22.34
C ARG A 575 16.22 -37.33 20.86
N PRO A 576 17.38 -37.90 20.49
CA PRO A 576 17.57 -38.52 19.18
C PRO A 576 16.59 -39.68 18.93
N LEU A 577 16.23 -39.90 17.67
CA LEU A 577 15.49 -41.09 17.22
C LEU A 577 16.27 -42.36 17.61
N GLY A 578 15.71 -43.18 18.50
CA GLY A 578 16.26 -44.48 18.84
C GLY A 578 16.19 -45.45 17.67
N GLU A 579 16.88 -46.60 17.77
CA GLU A 579 16.85 -47.62 16.72
C GLU A 579 15.43 -48.12 16.42
N LYS A 580 14.60 -48.24 17.46
CA LYS A 580 13.22 -48.74 17.40
C LYS A 580 12.14 -47.69 17.03
N ASP A 581 12.43 -46.39 17.13
CA ASP A 581 11.40 -45.35 16.95
C ASP A 581 10.99 -45.27 15.46
N ASN A 582 9.70 -45.50 15.15
CA ASN A 582 9.17 -45.49 13.78
C ASN A 582 8.46 -44.14 13.46
N PRO A 583 9.09 -43.21 12.73
CA PRO A 583 8.50 -41.90 12.41
C PRO A 583 7.37 -41.93 11.36
N ASN A 584 7.10 -43.09 10.75
CA ASN A 584 6.09 -43.25 9.68
C ASN A 584 4.69 -43.64 10.19
N VAL A 585 4.53 -43.78 11.51
CA VAL A 585 3.22 -44.06 12.12
C VAL A 585 2.23 -42.96 11.76
N LYS A 586 1.07 -43.36 11.23
CA LYS A 586 0.00 -42.48 10.77
C LYS A 586 -1.00 -42.19 11.89
N ASN A 587 -1.39 -40.93 12.06
CA ASN A 587 -2.49 -40.55 12.94
C ASN A 587 -3.88 -40.73 12.26
N GLN A 588 -4.95 -40.33 12.93
CA GLN A 588 -6.33 -40.41 12.41
C GLN A 588 -6.60 -39.59 11.13
N HIS A 589 -5.72 -38.67 10.75
CA HIS A 589 -5.74 -37.89 9.51
C HIS A 589 -4.75 -38.42 8.45
N ALA A 590 -4.16 -39.59 8.71
CA ALA A 590 -3.06 -40.20 7.95
C ALA A 590 -1.74 -39.42 7.93
N TRP A 591 -1.58 -38.38 8.76
CA TRP A 591 -0.32 -37.65 8.94
C TRP A 591 0.72 -38.48 9.69
N THR A 592 1.95 -38.44 9.19
CA THR A 592 3.17 -38.89 9.90
C THR A 592 3.75 -37.76 10.75
N ALA A 593 4.79 -38.05 11.54
CA ALA A 593 5.51 -37.03 12.31
C ALA A 593 6.00 -35.86 11.42
N LEU A 594 6.48 -36.17 10.20
CA LEU A 594 6.97 -35.17 9.25
C LEU A 594 5.86 -34.21 8.76
N HIS A 595 4.66 -34.72 8.44
CA HIS A 595 3.53 -33.88 8.03
C HIS A 595 3.16 -32.89 9.14
N ARG A 596 3.12 -33.37 10.40
CA ARG A 596 2.79 -32.55 11.57
C ARG A 596 3.84 -31.48 11.87
N ALA A 597 5.14 -31.82 11.78
CA ALA A 597 6.23 -30.86 11.96
C ALA A 597 6.18 -29.73 10.92
N ILE A 598 5.97 -30.07 9.65
CA ILE A 598 5.84 -29.10 8.55
C ILE A 598 4.61 -28.21 8.73
N TRP A 599 3.45 -28.78 9.07
CA TRP A 599 2.22 -28.03 9.30
C TRP A 599 2.36 -27.00 10.44
N ARG A 600 3.03 -27.40 11.54
CA ARG A 600 3.31 -26.52 12.69
C ARG A 600 4.45 -25.52 12.47
N GLY A 601 5.26 -25.66 11.41
CA GLY A 601 6.43 -24.80 11.17
C GLY A 601 7.66 -25.17 12.02
N HIS A 602 7.75 -26.43 12.47
CA HIS A 602 8.88 -26.95 13.23
C HIS A 602 10.03 -27.31 12.27
N ASP A 603 10.60 -26.28 11.63
CA ASP A 603 11.50 -26.41 10.49
C ASP A 603 12.79 -27.20 10.81
N GLN A 604 13.28 -27.15 12.04
CA GLN A 604 14.47 -27.90 12.47
C GLN A 604 14.16 -29.39 12.66
N GLU A 605 13.10 -29.71 13.38
CA GLU A 605 12.61 -31.09 13.56
C GLU A 605 12.34 -31.75 12.20
N ALA A 606 11.67 -31.05 11.28
CA ALA A 606 11.40 -31.55 9.92
C ALA A 606 12.69 -31.87 9.15
N GLN A 607 13.75 -31.07 9.30
CA GLN A 607 15.05 -31.33 8.67
C GLN A 607 15.76 -32.54 9.29
N GLU A 608 15.76 -32.70 10.61
CA GLU A 608 16.37 -33.85 11.29
C GLU A 608 15.62 -35.15 10.99
N LEU A 609 14.28 -35.09 11.01
CA LEU A 609 13.38 -36.15 10.59
C LEU A 609 13.73 -36.65 9.17
N ILE A 610 13.91 -35.73 8.19
CA ILE A 610 14.30 -36.11 6.82
C ILE A 610 15.74 -36.66 6.78
N LYS A 611 16.70 -36.02 7.45
CA LYS A 611 18.11 -36.45 7.49
C LYS A 611 18.31 -37.82 8.13
N SER A 612 17.39 -38.28 8.98
CA SER A 612 17.45 -39.60 9.62
C SER A 612 17.41 -40.78 8.66
N GLY A 613 16.96 -40.59 7.41
CA GLY A 613 16.77 -41.64 6.41
C GLY A 613 15.61 -42.62 6.72
N LYS A 614 15.06 -42.61 7.95
CA LYS A 614 14.00 -43.53 8.40
C LYS A 614 12.59 -43.16 7.89
N ILE A 615 12.43 -42.07 7.12
CA ILE A 615 11.12 -41.54 6.74
C ILE A 615 10.77 -41.80 5.28
N ASN A 616 9.60 -42.39 5.07
CA ASN A 616 8.96 -42.47 3.77
C ASN A 616 8.40 -41.10 3.35
N LYS A 617 9.17 -40.38 2.52
CA LYS A 617 8.82 -39.07 1.96
C LYS A 617 7.54 -39.06 1.12
N THR A 618 7.21 -40.18 0.45
CA THR A 618 6.07 -40.27 -0.49
C THR A 618 4.75 -40.64 0.20
N THR A 619 4.76 -40.76 1.54
CA THR A 619 3.56 -41.04 2.33
C THR A 619 2.49 -39.98 2.10
N GLN A 620 1.30 -40.39 1.66
CA GLN A 620 0.14 -39.51 1.51
C GLN A 620 -0.75 -39.47 2.78
N ASP A 621 -1.41 -38.34 3.01
CA ASP A 621 -2.44 -38.15 4.03
C ASP A 621 -3.88 -38.44 3.53
N LYS A 622 -4.90 -38.10 4.33
CA LYS A 622 -6.32 -38.29 3.97
C LYS A 622 -6.83 -37.40 2.84
N PHE A 623 -6.07 -36.37 2.45
CA PHE A 623 -6.37 -35.51 1.30
C PHE A 623 -5.51 -35.89 0.08
N GLY A 624 -4.71 -36.95 0.17
CA GLY A 624 -3.79 -37.38 -0.88
C GLY A 624 -2.52 -36.53 -0.98
N GLN A 625 -2.27 -35.64 -0.02
CA GLN A 625 -1.11 -34.76 0.00
C GLN A 625 0.10 -35.48 0.59
N GLN A 626 1.29 -35.19 0.07
CA GLN A 626 2.57 -35.61 0.64
C GLN A 626 3.27 -34.44 1.33
N ALA A 627 4.26 -34.72 2.19
CA ALA A 627 5.07 -33.74 2.91
C ALA A 627 5.60 -32.58 2.04
N ILE A 628 5.96 -32.83 0.77
CA ILE A 628 6.44 -31.79 -0.16
C ILE A 628 5.36 -30.78 -0.54
N HIS A 629 4.09 -31.18 -0.62
CA HIS A 629 2.97 -30.29 -0.89
C HIS A 629 2.79 -29.29 0.26
N LEU A 630 2.78 -29.79 1.51
CA LEU A 630 2.67 -28.96 2.71
C LEU A 630 3.89 -28.03 2.88
N ALA A 631 5.10 -28.53 2.62
CA ALA A 631 6.32 -27.72 2.73
C ALA A 631 6.34 -26.60 1.68
N ALA A 632 5.84 -26.87 0.47
CA ALA A 632 5.72 -25.88 -0.59
C ALA A 632 4.62 -24.85 -0.30
N GLU A 633 3.46 -25.28 0.19
CA GLU A 633 2.35 -24.42 0.61
C GLU A 633 2.76 -23.46 1.74
N ARG A 634 3.55 -23.94 2.70
CA ARG A 634 4.11 -23.14 3.81
C ARG A 634 5.34 -22.33 3.40
N GLY A 635 5.79 -22.42 2.14
CA GLY A 635 6.93 -21.68 1.62
C GLY A 635 8.30 -22.09 2.17
N ASN A 636 8.42 -23.25 2.82
CA ASN A 636 9.65 -23.70 3.49
C ASN A 636 10.66 -24.27 2.48
N GLU A 637 11.46 -23.37 1.91
CA GLU A 637 12.55 -23.67 0.96
C GLU A 637 13.50 -24.78 1.46
N ARG A 638 13.88 -24.76 2.75
CA ARG A 638 14.87 -25.69 3.33
C ARG A 638 14.35 -27.12 3.36
N VAL A 639 13.10 -27.31 3.77
CA VAL A 639 12.47 -28.64 3.80
C VAL A 639 12.15 -29.12 2.40
N VAL A 640 11.67 -28.26 1.49
CA VAL A 640 11.45 -28.64 0.08
C VAL A 640 12.78 -29.10 -0.57
N ASN A 641 13.89 -28.41 -0.31
CA ASN A 641 15.22 -28.81 -0.78
C ASN A 641 15.62 -30.21 -0.28
N LEU A 642 15.49 -30.49 1.02
CA LEU A 642 15.81 -31.82 1.58
C LEU A 642 14.85 -32.92 1.12
N LEU A 643 13.59 -32.59 0.79
CA LEU A 643 12.65 -33.56 0.22
C LEU A 643 13.05 -33.94 -1.20
N LEU A 644 13.48 -32.97 -2.02
CA LEU A 644 13.96 -33.15 -3.39
C LEU A 644 15.36 -33.82 -3.50
N GLN A 645 16.06 -34.04 -2.37
CA GLN A 645 17.31 -34.79 -2.34
C GLN A 645 17.07 -36.30 -2.23
N GLY A 646 17.26 -37.04 -3.33
CA GLY A 646 17.15 -38.49 -3.42
C GLY A 646 17.08 -38.96 -4.88
N GLN A 647 17.14 -40.28 -5.13
CA GLN A 647 16.87 -40.83 -6.48
C GLN A 647 15.37 -40.89 -6.78
N ASP A 648 14.53 -41.10 -5.77
CA ASP A 648 13.07 -41.23 -5.89
C ASP A 648 12.31 -39.88 -5.74
N ALA A 649 13.00 -38.76 -5.97
CA ALA A 649 12.48 -37.41 -5.74
C ALA A 649 11.75 -36.85 -6.98
N ASP A 650 10.45 -37.07 -7.05
CA ASP A 650 9.57 -36.46 -8.07
C ASP A 650 9.06 -35.08 -7.61
N PRO A 651 9.43 -33.96 -8.29
CA PRO A 651 8.92 -32.63 -7.96
C PRO A 651 7.48 -32.39 -8.45
N ASP A 652 7.02 -33.18 -9.42
CA ASP A 652 5.73 -33.07 -10.12
C ASP A 652 4.70 -34.08 -9.59
N VAL A 653 5.03 -34.75 -8.49
CA VAL A 653 4.14 -35.65 -7.77
C VAL A 653 2.80 -34.98 -7.48
N ARG A 654 1.72 -35.71 -7.78
CA ARG A 654 0.36 -35.18 -7.78
C ARG A 654 -0.43 -35.61 -6.55
N CYS A 655 -1.05 -34.65 -5.89
CA CYS A 655 -2.05 -34.88 -4.85
C CYS A 655 -3.24 -35.67 -5.41
N GLN A 656 -3.66 -36.73 -4.70
CA GLN A 656 -4.61 -37.72 -5.23
C GLN A 656 -6.02 -37.15 -5.48
N HIS A 657 -6.47 -36.19 -4.67
CA HIS A 657 -7.85 -35.69 -4.71
C HIS A 657 -8.07 -34.51 -5.66
N ASP A 658 -7.14 -33.56 -5.71
CA ASP A 658 -7.25 -32.34 -6.53
C ASP A 658 -6.31 -32.32 -7.74
N GLY A 659 -5.39 -33.29 -7.86
CA GLY A 659 -4.42 -33.38 -8.95
C GLY A 659 -3.32 -32.30 -8.94
N GLN A 660 -3.20 -31.48 -7.89
CA GLN A 660 -2.20 -30.42 -7.79
C GLN A 660 -0.80 -30.98 -7.49
N THR A 661 0.25 -30.22 -7.85
CA THR A 661 1.66 -30.55 -7.53
C THR A 661 2.23 -29.66 -6.43
N ALA A 662 3.45 -29.96 -5.97
CA ALA A 662 4.20 -29.06 -5.08
C ALA A 662 4.33 -27.64 -5.66
N LEU A 663 4.47 -27.50 -6.99
CA LEU A 663 4.54 -26.18 -7.64
C LEU A 663 3.22 -25.40 -7.53
N HIS A 664 2.08 -26.05 -7.72
CA HIS A 664 0.77 -25.43 -7.52
C HIS A 664 0.64 -24.88 -6.08
N ARG A 665 1.01 -25.70 -5.10
CA ARG A 665 1.00 -25.34 -3.68
C ARG A 665 1.95 -24.20 -3.35
N ALA A 666 3.15 -24.17 -3.95
CA ALA A 666 4.08 -23.05 -3.87
C ALA A 666 3.52 -21.75 -4.44
N THR A 667 2.78 -21.82 -5.55
CA THR A 667 2.12 -20.65 -6.15
C THR A 667 0.93 -20.15 -5.34
N TRP A 668 0.17 -21.05 -4.69
CA TRP A 668 -0.92 -20.66 -3.78
C TRP A 668 -0.40 -20.04 -2.47
N GLY A 669 0.70 -20.56 -1.94
CA GLY A 669 1.38 -20.03 -0.75
C GLY A 669 2.25 -18.79 -0.98
N GLY A 670 2.30 -18.25 -2.21
CA GLY A 670 3.02 -17.01 -2.53
C GLY A 670 4.56 -17.08 -2.42
N SER A 671 5.18 -18.26 -2.32
CA SER A 671 6.63 -18.38 -2.09
C SER A 671 7.46 -18.44 -3.38
N GLU A 672 7.95 -17.27 -3.82
CA GLU A 672 8.93 -17.16 -4.90
C GLU A 672 10.16 -18.05 -4.72
N ALA A 673 10.62 -18.27 -3.48
CA ALA A 673 11.83 -19.03 -3.19
C ALA A 673 11.65 -20.51 -3.55
N VAL A 674 10.56 -21.15 -3.09
CA VAL A 674 10.33 -22.55 -3.46
C VAL A 674 9.84 -22.72 -4.90
N VAL A 675 9.17 -21.73 -5.50
CA VAL A 675 8.89 -21.74 -6.96
C VAL A 675 10.20 -21.80 -7.76
N LYS A 676 11.19 -20.95 -7.45
CA LYS A 676 12.51 -21.00 -8.10
C LYS A 676 13.21 -22.33 -7.88
N LEU A 677 13.11 -22.89 -6.68
CA LEU A 677 13.75 -24.16 -6.31
C LEU A 677 13.13 -25.35 -7.07
N LEU A 678 11.80 -25.44 -7.13
CA LEU A 678 11.08 -26.47 -7.88
C LEU A 678 11.35 -26.39 -9.39
N LEU A 679 11.33 -25.19 -9.98
CA LEU A 679 11.71 -25.00 -11.39
C LEU A 679 13.19 -25.34 -11.64
N GLY A 680 14.07 -25.06 -10.67
CA GLY A 680 15.48 -25.51 -10.69
C GLY A 680 15.64 -27.03 -10.61
N ALA A 681 14.74 -27.71 -9.88
CA ALA A 681 14.59 -29.16 -9.84
C ALA A 681 13.89 -29.76 -11.08
N LYS A 682 13.55 -28.92 -12.08
CA LYS A 682 12.86 -29.27 -13.33
C LYS A 682 11.38 -29.68 -13.19
N ALA A 683 10.67 -29.15 -12.18
CA ALA A 683 9.21 -29.25 -12.12
C ALA A 683 8.56 -28.67 -13.38
N GLU A 684 7.56 -29.35 -13.94
CA GLU A 684 6.83 -28.98 -15.16
C GLU A 684 5.70 -27.98 -14.85
N PRO A 685 5.85 -26.68 -15.17
CA PRO A 685 4.86 -25.66 -14.84
C PRO A 685 3.50 -25.83 -15.54
N ASN A 686 3.44 -26.63 -16.60
CA ASN A 686 2.26 -26.80 -17.45
C ASN A 686 1.30 -27.92 -17.00
N ILE A 687 1.61 -28.66 -15.93
CA ILE A 687 0.69 -29.65 -15.36
C ILE A 687 -0.63 -28.94 -14.98
N GLN A 688 -1.75 -29.53 -15.41
CA GLN A 688 -3.10 -29.05 -15.09
C GLN A 688 -3.72 -29.87 -13.96
N ASP A 689 -4.24 -29.21 -12.93
CA ASP A 689 -4.98 -29.81 -11.82
C ASP A 689 -6.39 -30.34 -12.21
N SER A 690 -7.16 -30.81 -11.22
CA SER A 690 -8.52 -31.33 -11.40
C SER A 690 -9.53 -30.29 -11.96
N MET A 691 -9.25 -28.99 -11.89
CA MET A 691 -10.04 -27.92 -12.52
C MET A 691 -9.48 -27.51 -13.90
N GLY A 692 -8.37 -28.11 -14.33
CA GLY A 692 -7.62 -27.73 -15.52
C GLY A 692 -6.69 -26.53 -15.29
N TRP A 693 -6.47 -26.12 -14.04
CA TRP A 693 -5.62 -24.97 -13.75
C TRP A 693 -4.15 -25.39 -13.70
N THR A 694 -3.27 -24.59 -14.31
CA THR A 694 -1.83 -24.72 -14.13
C THR A 694 -1.34 -23.86 -12.96
N SER A 695 -0.11 -24.08 -12.50
CA SER A 695 0.54 -23.22 -11.48
C SER A 695 0.52 -21.73 -11.88
N LEU A 696 0.53 -21.42 -13.18
CA LEU A 696 0.40 -20.05 -13.69
C LEU A 696 -1.00 -19.46 -13.49
N HIS A 697 -2.08 -20.24 -13.62
CA HIS A 697 -3.43 -19.78 -13.30
C HIS A 697 -3.56 -19.43 -11.81
N TRP A 698 -2.98 -20.26 -10.94
CA TRP A 698 -2.93 -20.03 -9.49
C TRP A 698 -2.10 -18.80 -9.12
N ALA A 699 -0.93 -18.60 -9.71
CA ALA A 699 -0.12 -17.40 -9.50
C ALA A 699 -0.83 -16.09 -9.91
N VAL A 700 -1.57 -16.12 -11.03
CA VAL A 700 -2.35 -14.97 -11.51
C VAL A 700 -3.58 -14.72 -10.63
N GLN A 701 -4.26 -15.77 -10.18
CA GLN A 701 -5.44 -15.69 -9.30
C GLN A 701 -5.20 -14.92 -8.00
N TYR A 702 -3.98 -14.94 -7.47
CA TYR A 702 -3.57 -14.24 -6.25
C TYR A 702 -2.64 -13.03 -6.50
N ASN A 703 -2.54 -12.56 -7.75
CA ASN A 703 -1.72 -11.41 -8.19
C ASN A 703 -0.23 -11.52 -7.80
N HIS A 704 0.37 -12.71 -7.89
CA HIS A 704 1.77 -12.92 -7.53
C HIS A 704 2.72 -12.64 -8.72
N GLU A 705 2.87 -11.35 -9.07
CA GLU A 705 3.70 -10.86 -10.19
C GLU A 705 5.09 -11.50 -10.28
N GLY A 706 5.81 -11.58 -9.16
CA GLY A 706 7.14 -12.20 -9.10
C GLY A 706 7.11 -13.68 -9.48
N ILE A 707 6.12 -14.44 -8.97
CA ILE A 707 5.93 -15.86 -9.31
C ILE A 707 5.57 -16.04 -10.78
N VAL A 708 4.66 -15.22 -11.31
CA VAL A 708 4.29 -15.22 -12.75
C VAL A 708 5.56 -15.04 -13.61
N LYS A 709 6.44 -14.11 -13.24
CA LYS A 709 7.71 -13.88 -13.94
C LYS A 709 8.67 -15.09 -13.90
N HIS A 710 8.76 -15.80 -12.77
CA HIS A 710 9.60 -17.01 -12.68
C HIS A 710 9.01 -18.20 -13.43
N LEU A 711 7.69 -18.39 -13.39
CA LEU A 711 6.99 -19.44 -14.15
C LEU A 711 7.15 -19.27 -15.66
N LEU A 712 6.93 -18.06 -16.18
CA LEU A 712 7.12 -17.76 -17.61
C LEU A 712 8.59 -17.95 -18.03
N LYS A 713 9.55 -17.53 -17.20
CA LYS A 713 10.98 -17.84 -17.40
C LYS A 713 11.27 -19.35 -17.35
N GLY A 714 10.50 -20.10 -16.57
CA GLY A 714 10.50 -21.56 -16.48
C GLY A 714 9.79 -22.28 -17.63
N LYS A 715 9.33 -21.56 -18.67
CA LYS A 715 8.54 -22.08 -19.81
C LYS A 715 7.11 -22.53 -19.47
N ALA A 716 6.47 -21.90 -18.49
CA ALA A 716 5.02 -21.95 -18.36
C ALA A 716 4.35 -21.34 -19.62
N ASP A 717 3.42 -22.06 -20.23
CA ASP A 717 2.61 -21.59 -21.34
C ASP A 717 1.37 -20.85 -20.80
N PRO A 718 1.22 -19.53 -21.06
CA PRO A 718 0.06 -18.77 -20.63
C PRO A 718 -1.22 -19.09 -21.41
N ASN A 719 -1.13 -19.86 -22.51
CA ASN A 719 -2.24 -20.14 -23.43
C ASN A 719 -3.06 -21.38 -23.05
N ILE A 720 -2.59 -22.17 -22.09
CA ILE A 720 -3.31 -23.35 -21.60
C ILE A 720 -4.68 -22.93 -21.07
N GLN A 721 -5.73 -23.62 -21.51
CA GLN A 721 -7.11 -23.38 -21.12
C GLN A 721 -7.53 -24.31 -19.97
N CYS A 722 -8.11 -23.74 -18.90
CA CYS A 722 -8.73 -24.55 -17.84
C CYS A 722 -10.09 -25.14 -18.28
N LYS A 723 -10.77 -25.92 -17.42
CA LYS A 723 -12.08 -26.52 -17.72
C LYS A 723 -13.20 -25.51 -18.03
N TYR A 724 -12.97 -24.21 -17.84
CA TYR A 724 -13.86 -23.12 -18.23
C TYR A 724 -13.46 -22.41 -19.54
N LYS A 725 -12.47 -22.95 -20.27
CA LYS A 725 -11.79 -22.31 -21.41
C LYS A 725 -11.11 -20.95 -21.13
N LYS A 726 -11.19 -20.40 -19.90
CA LYS A 726 -10.36 -19.25 -19.49
C LYS A 726 -8.88 -19.68 -19.44
N THR A 727 -8.00 -18.85 -19.98
CA THR A 727 -6.54 -18.94 -19.82
C THR A 727 -6.07 -18.09 -18.64
N ALA A 728 -4.77 -18.14 -18.29
CA ALA A 728 -4.17 -17.24 -17.32
C ALA A 728 -4.42 -15.75 -17.63
N LEU A 729 -4.37 -15.35 -18.92
CA LEU A 729 -4.60 -13.97 -19.33
C LEU A 729 -6.05 -13.50 -19.12
N HIS A 730 -7.04 -14.38 -19.32
CA HIS A 730 -8.42 -14.06 -18.97
C HIS A 730 -8.54 -13.72 -17.49
N ILE A 731 -7.89 -14.49 -16.60
CA ILE A 731 -7.97 -14.30 -15.15
C ILE A 731 -7.30 -12.98 -14.70
N ALA A 732 -6.21 -12.56 -15.36
CA ALA A 732 -5.57 -11.28 -15.08
C ALA A 732 -6.47 -10.08 -15.47
N VAL A 733 -7.09 -10.15 -16.65
CA VAL A 733 -7.97 -9.09 -17.17
C VAL A 733 -9.28 -8.99 -16.39
N ASP A 734 -9.91 -10.12 -16.06
CA ASP A 734 -11.14 -10.27 -15.27
C ASP A 734 -11.04 -9.64 -13.86
N ARG A 735 -9.82 -9.27 -13.43
CA ARG A 735 -9.53 -8.58 -12.15
C ARG A 735 -8.77 -7.26 -12.27
N GLY A 736 -8.50 -6.78 -13.49
CA GLY A 736 -7.79 -5.52 -13.72
C GLY A 736 -6.29 -5.56 -13.38
N TYR A 737 -5.67 -6.74 -13.30
CA TYR A 737 -4.26 -6.90 -12.90
C TYR A 737 -3.30 -6.50 -14.05
N ALA A 738 -3.09 -5.20 -14.24
CA ALA A 738 -2.36 -4.64 -15.38
C ALA A 738 -0.91 -5.14 -15.51
N SER A 739 -0.12 -5.13 -14.43
CA SER A 739 1.27 -5.61 -14.42
C SER A 739 1.38 -7.12 -14.67
N VAL A 740 0.44 -7.92 -14.16
CA VAL A 740 0.35 -9.36 -14.48
C VAL A 740 -0.07 -9.58 -15.94
N THR A 741 -0.98 -8.76 -16.46
CA THR A 741 -1.40 -8.78 -17.87
C THR A 741 -0.20 -8.48 -18.78
N GLU A 742 0.62 -7.47 -18.45
CA GLU A 742 1.84 -7.13 -19.18
C GLU A 742 2.85 -8.28 -19.17
N LEU A 743 3.13 -8.87 -18.01
CA LEU A 743 3.99 -10.05 -17.89
C LEU A 743 3.52 -11.24 -18.72
N LEU A 744 2.21 -11.51 -18.76
CA LEU A 744 1.64 -12.60 -19.57
C LEU A 744 1.75 -12.32 -21.07
N LEU A 745 1.52 -11.08 -21.51
CA LEU A 745 1.70 -10.67 -22.91
C LEU A 745 3.18 -10.75 -23.34
N GLU A 746 4.11 -10.34 -22.48
CA GLU A 746 5.55 -10.61 -22.66
C GLU A 746 5.88 -12.11 -22.75
N GLY A 747 5.15 -12.93 -21.97
CA GLY A 747 5.17 -14.39 -22.00
C GLY A 747 4.53 -15.02 -23.24
N LYS A 748 4.08 -14.24 -24.24
CA LYS A 748 3.34 -14.68 -25.43
C LYS A 748 1.96 -15.28 -25.12
N ALA A 749 1.22 -14.66 -24.23
CA ALA A 749 -0.20 -14.94 -24.04
C ALA A 749 -1.03 -14.38 -25.20
N ASP A 750 -1.79 -15.25 -25.86
CA ASP A 750 -2.77 -14.90 -26.88
C ASP A 750 -4.07 -14.41 -26.21
N PHE A 751 -4.39 -13.14 -26.46
CA PHE A 751 -5.61 -12.47 -26.01
C PHE A 751 -6.85 -12.84 -26.83
N ASN A 752 -6.68 -13.46 -28.01
CA ASN A 752 -7.76 -13.84 -28.93
C ASN A 752 -8.41 -15.19 -28.57
N ILE A 753 -7.76 -16.02 -27.75
CA ILE A 753 -8.33 -17.27 -27.23
C ILE A 753 -9.66 -16.95 -26.53
N GLN A 754 -10.72 -17.71 -26.83
CA GLN A 754 -12.05 -17.52 -26.27
C GLN A 754 -12.37 -18.49 -25.12
N CYS A 755 -13.00 -17.98 -24.05
CA CYS A 755 -13.57 -18.75 -22.96
C CYS A 755 -14.87 -19.47 -23.36
N LYS A 756 -15.53 -20.15 -22.40
CA LYS A 756 -16.81 -20.85 -22.65
C LYS A 756 -17.95 -19.93 -23.08
N ASP A 757 -17.88 -18.65 -22.70
CA ASP A 757 -18.88 -17.63 -23.01
C ASP A 757 -18.64 -16.97 -24.38
N ASN A 758 -17.74 -17.56 -25.18
CA ASN A 758 -17.18 -17.04 -26.45
C ASN A 758 -16.46 -15.68 -26.34
N LYS A 759 -16.26 -15.17 -25.12
CA LYS A 759 -15.49 -13.96 -24.84
C LYS A 759 -14.00 -14.26 -24.83
N SER A 760 -13.24 -13.48 -25.56
CA SER A 760 -11.78 -13.44 -25.48
C SER A 760 -11.31 -12.67 -24.24
N ALA A 761 -10.01 -12.70 -23.93
CA ALA A 761 -9.47 -11.86 -22.86
C ALA A 761 -9.70 -10.36 -23.16
N LEU A 762 -9.67 -9.97 -24.43
CA LEU A 762 -10.00 -8.62 -24.89
C LEU A 762 -11.45 -8.22 -24.59
N ASP A 763 -12.42 -9.11 -24.84
CA ASP A 763 -13.84 -8.80 -24.62
C ASP A 763 -14.12 -8.55 -23.13
N ILE A 764 -13.45 -9.30 -22.25
CA ILE A 764 -13.51 -9.08 -20.79
C ILE A 764 -12.91 -7.71 -20.42
N ALA A 765 -11.83 -7.26 -21.07
CA ALA A 765 -11.30 -5.91 -20.87
C ALA A 765 -12.27 -4.81 -21.35
N ALA A 766 -12.99 -5.04 -22.44
CA ALA A 766 -13.96 -4.09 -23.02
C ALA A 766 -15.30 -4.03 -22.25
N GLU A 767 -15.55 -4.98 -21.36
CA GLU A 767 -16.66 -4.97 -20.38
C GLU A 767 -16.22 -4.48 -19.00
N GLY A 768 -14.96 -4.71 -18.61
CA GLY A 768 -14.40 -4.26 -17.34
C GLY A 768 -14.05 -2.78 -17.32
N ASN A 769 -14.33 -2.09 -16.21
CA ASN A 769 -14.02 -0.65 -16.04
C ASN A 769 -12.53 -0.39 -15.72
N TYR A 770 -11.62 -1.17 -16.32
CA TYR A 770 -10.20 -1.25 -15.98
C TYR A 770 -9.33 -0.53 -17.02
N THR A 771 -9.37 0.81 -17.00
CA THR A 771 -8.74 1.69 -18.00
C THR A 771 -7.28 1.32 -18.34
N SER A 772 -6.46 0.97 -17.35
CA SER A 772 -5.04 0.61 -17.57
C SER A 772 -4.86 -0.67 -18.39
N VAL A 773 -5.76 -1.66 -18.22
CA VAL A 773 -5.73 -2.92 -18.98
C VAL A 773 -6.21 -2.70 -20.42
N VAL A 774 -7.26 -1.89 -20.60
CA VAL A 774 -7.77 -1.47 -21.92
C VAL A 774 -6.68 -0.74 -22.73
N GLN A 775 -5.94 0.18 -22.10
CA GLN A 775 -4.83 0.90 -22.71
C GLN A 775 -3.64 -0.01 -23.06
N LEU A 776 -3.29 -0.95 -22.17
CA LEU A 776 -2.25 -1.95 -22.42
C LEU A 776 -2.60 -2.84 -23.63
N LEU A 777 -3.83 -3.35 -23.70
CA LEU A 777 -4.27 -4.18 -24.82
C LEU A 777 -4.32 -3.40 -26.14
N LEU A 778 -4.60 -2.09 -26.12
CA LEU A 778 -4.50 -1.24 -27.32
C LEU A 778 -3.07 -1.16 -27.87
N LEU A 779 -2.07 -1.00 -26.99
CA LEU A 779 -0.66 -1.00 -27.36
C LEU A 779 -0.24 -2.34 -28.00
N TRP A 780 -0.61 -3.47 -27.38
CA TRP A 780 -0.26 -4.79 -27.90
C TRP A 780 -1.02 -5.14 -29.19
N ALA A 781 -2.31 -4.82 -29.31
CA ALA A 781 -3.07 -5.05 -30.54
C ALA A 781 -2.54 -4.23 -31.73
N ALA A 782 -2.14 -2.97 -31.48
CA ALA A 782 -1.51 -2.12 -32.50
C ALA A 782 -0.10 -2.57 -32.88
N LYS A 783 0.62 -3.23 -31.97
CA LYS A 783 1.93 -3.85 -32.21
C LYS A 783 1.84 -5.13 -33.03
N GLU A 784 0.93 -6.05 -32.69
CA GLU A 784 0.81 -7.35 -33.38
C GLU A 784 -0.03 -7.29 -34.67
N GLY A 785 -0.81 -6.23 -34.90
CA GLY A 785 -1.50 -5.99 -36.19
C GLY A 785 -2.99 -6.29 -36.21
N HIS A 786 -3.66 -6.37 -35.06
CA HIS A 786 -5.07 -6.75 -34.97
C HIS A 786 -6.01 -5.55 -35.17
N GLU A 787 -6.26 -5.18 -36.42
CA GLU A 787 -7.08 -4.00 -36.79
C GLU A 787 -8.46 -3.98 -36.13
N ALA A 788 -9.20 -5.09 -36.18
CA ALA A 788 -10.53 -5.20 -35.59
C ALA A 788 -10.53 -4.99 -34.05
N VAL A 789 -9.45 -5.41 -33.39
CA VAL A 789 -9.24 -5.23 -31.95
C VAL A 789 -8.95 -3.77 -31.62
N VAL A 790 -8.05 -3.12 -32.36
CA VAL A 790 -7.76 -1.69 -32.21
C VAL A 790 -9.03 -0.86 -32.41
N LYS A 791 -9.83 -1.19 -33.44
CA LYS A 791 -11.11 -0.54 -33.71
C LYS A 791 -12.09 -0.68 -32.54
N LEU A 792 -12.31 -1.90 -32.04
CA LEU A 792 -13.21 -2.16 -30.91
C LEU A 792 -12.77 -1.40 -29.65
N LEU A 793 -11.48 -1.37 -29.34
CA LEU A 793 -10.93 -0.64 -28.18
C LEU A 793 -11.15 0.88 -28.31
N ILE A 794 -10.92 1.45 -29.50
CA ILE A 794 -11.16 2.88 -29.75
C ILE A 794 -12.65 3.22 -29.68
N GLU A 795 -13.53 2.36 -30.18
CA GLU A 795 -15.00 2.48 -30.03
C GLU A 795 -15.46 2.38 -28.57
N LYS A 796 -14.61 1.84 -27.68
CA LYS A 796 -14.78 1.80 -26.21
C LYS A 796 -14.01 2.91 -25.47
N ASN A 797 -13.65 4.00 -26.16
CA ASN A 797 -12.91 5.15 -25.62
C ASN A 797 -11.51 4.81 -25.05
N ALA A 798 -10.83 3.78 -25.57
CA ALA A 798 -9.42 3.56 -25.25
C ALA A 798 -8.55 4.76 -25.70
N ASN A 799 -7.66 5.22 -24.83
CA ASN A 799 -6.80 6.38 -25.11
C ASN A 799 -5.73 6.05 -26.17
N VAL A 800 -5.84 6.66 -27.35
CA VAL A 800 -4.88 6.48 -28.46
C VAL A 800 -3.49 7.05 -28.17
N GLU A 801 -3.36 7.95 -27.19
CA GLU A 801 -2.06 8.52 -26.76
C GLU A 801 -1.44 7.81 -25.55
N SER A 802 -1.98 6.66 -25.13
CA SER A 802 -1.35 5.89 -24.05
C SER A 802 0.03 5.38 -24.47
N LYS A 803 0.97 5.38 -23.53
CA LYS A 803 2.39 5.07 -23.76
C LYS A 803 2.77 3.78 -23.04
N ASP A 804 3.60 2.95 -23.68
CA ASP A 804 4.12 1.73 -23.04
C ASP A 804 5.09 2.06 -21.88
N SER A 805 5.13 1.17 -20.88
CA SER A 805 5.89 1.32 -19.64
C SER A 805 7.42 1.38 -19.83
N ARG A 806 7.93 0.85 -20.94
CA ARG A 806 9.34 0.48 -21.14
C ARG A 806 10.07 1.46 -22.04
N TYR A 807 9.42 1.96 -23.08
CA TYR A 807 9.98 2.89 -24.08
C TYR A 807 9.19 4.19 -24.24
N GLY A 808 7.97 4.27 -23.70
CA GLY A 808 7.12 5.46 -23.83
C GLY A 808 6.53 5.66 -25.23
N ARG A 809 6.33 4.59 -26.01
CA ARG A 809 5.79 4.59 -27.38
C ARG A 809 4.28 4.46 -27.36
N THR A 810 3.60 5.09 -28.32
CA THR A 810 2.13 5.01 -28.48
C THR A 810 1.72 3.83 -29.38
N PRO A 811 0.44 3.45 -29.44
CA PRO A 811 -0.09 2.53 -30.44
C PRO A 811 0.32 2.93 -31.86
N LEU A 812 0.36 4.24 -32.17
CA LEU A 812 0.79 4.75 -33.47
C LEU A 812 2.28 4.49 -33.73
N SER A 813 3.15 4.69 -32.73
CA SER A 813 4.58 4.34 -32.84
C SER A 813 4.79 2.85 -33.10
N TRP A 814 4.06 1.97 -32.39
CA TRP A 814 4.19 0.51 -32.55
C TRP A 814 3.65 0.01 -33.89
N ALA A 815 2.45 0.45 -34.30
CA ALA A 815 1.88 0.13 -35.60
C ALA A 815 2.77 0.63 -36.75
N SER A 816 3.41 1.81 -36.58
CA SER A 816 4.33 2.37 -37.57
C SER A 816 5.67 1.63 -37.63
N CYS A 817 6.16 1.12 -36.51
CA CYS A 817 7.38 0.32 -36.42
C CYS A 817 7.26 -1.06 -37.09
N ASN A 818 6.05 -1.61 -37.16
CA ASN A 818 5.76 -2.95 -37.69
C ASN A 818 4.99 -2.92 -39.04
N GLY A 819 4.66 -1.74 -39.56
CA GLY A 819 4.13 -1.57 -40.93
C GLY A 819 2.62 -1.74 -41.08
N HIS A 820 1.85 -1.72 -39.98
CA HIS A 820 0.42 -2.00 -39.95
C HIS A 820 -0.43 -0.83 -40.49
N GLU A 821 -0.38 -0.60 -41.81
CA GLU A 821 -0.94 0.57 -42.49
C GLU A 821 -2.40 0.89 -42.11
N ALA A 822 -3.28 -0.11 -42.04
CA ALA A 822 -4.69 0.09 -41.68
C ALA A 822 -4.87 0.58 -40.23
N ILE A 823 -4.02 0.13 -39.30
CA ILE A 823 -4.02 0.56 -37.90
C ILE A 823 -3.44 1.98 -37.79
N VAL A 824 -2.35 2.29 -38.49
CA VAL A 824 -1.80 3.65 -38.57
C VAL A 824 -2.85 4.62 -39.12
N LYS A 825 -3.57 4.23 -40.19
CA LYS A 825 -4.68 5.00 -40.77
C LYS A 825 -5.79 5.26 -39.74
N LEU A 826 -6.28 4.20 -39.09
CA LEU A 826 -7.34 4.26 -38.10
C LEU A 826 -6.96 5.14 -36.88
N LEU A 827 -5.72 5.07 -36.41
CA LEU A 827 -5.24 5.91 -35.30
C LEU A 827 -5.13 7.38 -35.69
N VAL A 828 -4.63 7.68 -36.90
CA VAL A 828 -4.53 9.05 -37.43
C VAL A 828 -5.92 9.65 -37.71
N GLU A 829 -6.87 8.87 -38.25
CA GLU A 829 -8.29 9.23 -38.36
C GLU A 829 -8.97 9.49 -37.00
N LYS A 830 -8.32 9.13 -35.89
CA LYS A 830 -8.77 9.35 -34.51
C LYS A 830 -7.93 10.40 -33.77
N ASN A 831 -7.16 11.20 -34.53
CA ASN A 831 -6.31 12.29 -34.05
C ASN A 831 -5.14 11.85 -33.15
N ALA A 832 -4.62 10.63 -33.33
CA ALA A 832 -3.35 10.24 -32.70
C ALA A 832 -2.19 11.14 -33.18
N ASN A 833 -1.31 11.52 -32.25
CA ASN A 833 -0.26 12.49 -32.48
C ASN A 833 0.88 11.89 -33.30
N VAL A 834 0.98 12.30 -34.57
CA VAL A 834 2.01 11.86 -35.52
C VAL A 834 3.45 12.21 -35.08
N GLU A 835 3.62 13.23 -34.22
CA GLU A 835 4.90 13.64 -33.64
C GLU A 835 5.12 13.13 -32.19
N SER A 836 4.35 12.14 -31.72
CA SER A 836 4.50 11.59 -30.36
C SER A 836 5.86 10.87 -30.21
N LYS A 837 6.80 11.48 -29.46
CA LYS A 837 8.17 10.99 -29.30
C LYS A 837 8.29 9.92 -28.22
N ASP A 838 9.11 8.89 -28.46
CA ASP A 838 9.45 7.87 -27.45
C ASP A 838 10.38 8.41 -26.35
N SER A 839 10.24 7.91 -25.13
CA SER A 839 10.92 8.47 -23.93
C SER A 839 12.40 8.11 -23.88
N CYS A 840 12.82 7.04 -24.56
CA CYS A 840 14.21 6.56 -24.53
C CYS A 840 15.13 7.22 -25.56
N TYR A 841 14.60 7.57 -26.74
CA TYR A 841 15.41 8.03 -27.87
C TYR A 841 14.81 9.23 -28.61
N GLY A 842 13.65 9.77 -28.20
CA GLY A 842 13.02 10.92 -28.87
C GLY A 842 12.53 10.62 -30.29
N ARG A 843 12.32 9.34 -30.64
CA ARG A 843 11.94 8.91 -32.00
C ARG A 843 10.44 9.09 -32.24
N THR A 844 10.06 9.54 -33.44
CA THR A 844 8.65 9.66 -33.85
C THR A 844 8.17 8.40 -34.57
N PRO A 845 6.84 8.18 -34.71
CA PRO A 845 6.27 7.18 -35.63
C PRO A 845 6.92 7.18 -37.02
N LEU A 846 7.26 8.37 -37.55
CA LEU A 846 7.93 8.50 -38.85
C LEU A 846 9.37 8.00 -38.81
N SER A 847 10.13 8.25 -37.74
CA SER A 847 11.47 7.68 -37.55
C SER A 847 11.42 6.14 -37.55
N PHE A 848 10.44 5.55 -36.86
CA PHE A 848 10.25 4.10 -36.81
C PHE A 848 9.85 3.51 -38.18
N ALA A 849 8.84 4.08 -38.83
CA ALA A 849 8.41 3.62 -40.16
C ALA A 849 9.52 3.72 -41.21
N ALA A 850 10.40 4.73 -41.09
CA ALA A 850 11.52 4.91 -42.01
C ALA A 850 12.67 3.90 -41.77
N GLY A 851 13.05 3.64 -40.51
CA GLY A 851 14.07 2.63 -40.16
C GLY A 851 13.61 1.18 -40.40
N SER A 852 12.29 0.91 -40.35
CA SER A 852 11.71 -0.39 -40.71
C SER A 852 11.32 -0.52 -42.19
N GLY A 853 11.56 0.51 -43.03
CA GLY A 853 11.32 0.44 -44.48
C GLY A 853 9.85 0.50 -44.94
N HIS A 854 8.92 0.84 -44.04
CA HIS A 854 7.47 0.77 -44.28
C HIS A 854 6.95 1.96 -45.10
N ARG A 855 7.31 2.00 -46.40
CA ARG A 855 7.01 3.08 -47.36
C ARG A 855 5.55 3.59 -47.34
N ALA A 856 4.57 2.70 -47.20
CA ALA A 856 3.15 3.10 -47.19
C ALA A 856 2.78 3.87 -45.91
N VAL A 857 3.24 3.40 -44.75
CA VAL A 857 3.13 4.12 -43.47
C VAL A 857 3.87 5.45 -43.51
N VAL A 858 5.11 5.49 -44.03
CA VAL A 858 5.88 6.74 -44.22
C VAL A 858 5.08 7.74 -45.06
N LYS A 859 4.50 7.30 -46.18
CA LYS A 859 3.65 8.14 -47.03
C LYS A 859 2.43 8.67 -46.26
N LEU A 860 1.75 7.81 -45.52
CA LEU A 860 0.55 8.16 -44.74
C LEU A 860 0.86 9.21 -43.66
N LEU A 861 1.91 8.99 -42.86
CA LEU A 861 2.34 9.91 -41.80
C LEU A 861 2.72 11.29 -42.36
N VAL A 862 3.52 11.34 -43.43
CA VAL A 862 3.90 12.61 -44.09
C VAL A 862 2.69 13.30 -44.75
N GLN A 863 1.71 12.55 -45.25
CA GLN A 863 0.44 13.13 -45.73
C GLN A 863 -0.43 13.73 -44.61
N ASN A 864 -0.20 13.36 -43.35
CA ASN A 864 -0.90 13.87 -42.17
C ASN A 864 -0.02 14.78 -41.30
N GLY A 865 1.02 15.37 -41.88
CA GLY A 865 1.81 16.45 -41.26
C GLY A 865 2.97 16.02 -40.36
N ALA A 866 3.39 14.75 -40.41
CA ALA A 866 4.60 14.31 -39.70
C ALA A 866 5.87 15.02 -40.23
N ASP A 867 6.76 15.43 -39.33
CA ASP A 867 7.95 16.22 -39.64
C ASP A 867 9.09 15.33 -40.16
N ILE A 868 9.39 15.45 -41.46
CA ILE A 868 10.46 14.72 -42.14
C ILE A 868 11.87 15.08 -41.64
N GLU A 869 12.02 16.22 -40.94
CA GLU A 869 13.27 16.72 -40.37
C GLU A 869 13.43 16.38 -38.88
N SER A 870 12.40 15.78 -38.25
CA SER A 870 12.32 15.53 -36.80
C SER A 870 13.45 14.61 -36.33
N LYS A 871 14.35 15.16 -35.51
CA LYS A 871 15.53 14.44 -35.00
C LYS A 871 15.21 13.62 -33.76
N ASP A 872 15.84 12.45 -33.66
CA ASP A 872 15.94 11.68 -32.42
C ASP A 872 16.91 12.36 -31.42
N SER A 873 16.76 12.11 -30.12
CA SER A 873 17.53 12.77 -29.06
C SER A 873 18.85 12.08 -28.67
N HIS A 874 19.14 10.91 -29.24
CA HIS A 874 20.28 10.07 -28.86
C HIS A 874 21.44 10.18 -29.85
N CYS A 875 21.14 10.10 -31.15
CA CYS A 875 22.10 10.17 -32.25
C CYS A 875 21.78 11.28 -33.27
N GLY A 876 20.66 11.99 -33.12
CA GLY A 876 20.30 13.14 -33.97
C GLY A 876 20.01 12.77 -35.43
N LEU A 877 19.62 11.51 -35.69
CA LEU A 877 19.24 11.02 -37.01
C LEU A 877 17.85 11.55 -37.38
N LYS A 878 17.69 11.92 -38.65
CA LYS A 878 16.39 12.17 -39.27
C LYS A 878 15.77 10.85 -39.76
N PRO A 879 14.45 10.79 -40.08
CA PRO A 879 13.84 9.67 -40.80
C PRO A 879 14.64 9.21 -42.04
N VAL A 880 15.16 10.14 -42.85
CA VAL A 880 15.98 9.79 -44.02
C VAL A 880 17.32 9.15 -43.62
N SER A 881 17.93 9.57 -42.51
CA SER A 881 19.18 8.98 -42.01
C SER A 881 18.97 7.55 -41.50
N TRP A 882 17.82 7.27 -40.86
CA TRP A 882 17.41 5.90 -40.50
C TRP A 882 17.19 5.03 -41.75
N ALA A 883 16.34 5.49 -42.69
CA ALA A 883 16.09 4.76 -43.93
C ALA A 883 17.37 4.49 -44.74
N SER A 884 18.32 5.43 -44.77
CA SER A 884 19.60 5.27 -45.47
C SER A 884 20.56 4.32 -44.74
N SER A 885 20.58 4.38 -43.39
CA SER A 885 21.35 3.46 -42.55
C SER A 885 20.87 2.01 -42.70
N ASP A 886 19.56 1.79 -42.83
CA ASP A 886 18.97 0.44 -42.81
C ASP A 886 18.59 -0.07 -44.23
N GLY A 887 19.00 0.64 -45.28
CA GLY A 887 19.02 0.17 -46.67
C GLY A 887 17.75 0.42 -47.50
N HIS A 888 16.81 1.23 -47.01
CA HIS A 888 15.44 1.32 -47.55
C HIS A 888 15.29 2.32 -48.70
N GLU A 889 15.83 1.97 -49.88
CA GLU A 889 15.83 2.80 -51.11
C GLU A 889 14.48 3.48 -51.41
N LEU A 890 13.37 2.74 -51.40
CA LEU A 890 12.04 3.27 -51.72
C LEU A 890 11.50 4.28 -50.69
N VAL A 891 12.03 4.24 -49.46
CA VAL A 891 11.72 5.22 -48.40
C VAL A 891 12.61 6.45 -48.54
N VAL A 892 13.92 6.26 -48.76
CA VAL A 892 14.87 7.36 -49.01
C VAL A 892 14.40 8.19 -50.21
N LYS A 893 14.03 7.53 -51.31
CA LYS A 893 13.44 8.19 -52.49
C LYS A 893 12.19 9.00 -52.14
N LEU A 894 11.26 8.45 -51.36
CA LEU A 894 10.02 9.14 -50.96
C LEU A 894 10.29 10.36 -50.07
N LEU A 895 11.28 10.30 -49.19
CA LEU A 895 11.65 11.44 -48.32
C LEU A 895 12.41 12.53 -49.09
N VAL A 896 13.25 12.15 -50.06
CA VAL A 896 13.90 13.09 -51.01
C VAL A 896 12.86 13.75 -51.93
N GLU A 897 11.88 13.00 -52.45
CA GLU A 897 10.71 13.55 -53.18
C GLU A 897 9.85 14.50 -52.32
N LYS A 898 10.04 14.50 -51.00
CA LYS A 898 9.39 15.42 -50.04
C LYS A 898 10.29 16.58 -49.57
N GLY A 899 11.51 16.67 -50.07
CA GLY A 899 12.42 17.79 -49.81
C GLY A 899 13.19 17.70 -48.48
N THR A 900 13.42 16.50 -47.94
CA THR A 900 14.27 16.33 -46.76
C THR A 900 15.72 16.75 -47.04
N ASP A 901 16.38 17.36 -46.06
CA ASP A 901 17.79 17.76 -46.20
C ASP A 901 18.72 16.57 -45.87
N ILE A 902 19.35 16.03 -46.92
CA ILE A 902 20.21 14.84 -46.88
C ILE A 902 21.67 15.12 -46.48
N ASN A 903 22.12 16.38 -46.49
CA ASN A 903 23.53 16.76 -46.24
C ASN A 903 23.79 17.15 -44.79
N VAL A 904 22.75 17.29 -43.96
CA VAL A 904 22.89 17.45 -42.51
C VAL A 904 23.57 16.25 -41.87
N LYS A 905 24.63 16.55 -41.11
CA LYS A 905 25.33 15.60 -40.27
C LYS A 905 24.54 15.28 -38.99
N ASN A 906 24.53 14.00 -38.63
CA ASN A 906 23.99 13.51 -37.36
C ASN A 906 24.94 13.82 -36.18
N GLY A 907 24.59 13.41 -34.95
CA GLY A 907 25.40 13.62 -33.76
C GLY A 907 26.79 12.96 -33.79
N ASN A 908 26.98 11.96 -34.66
CA ASN A 908 28.26 11.30 -34.90
C ASN A 908 29.05 11.96 -36.06
N GLY A 909 28.60 13.11 -36.57
CA GLY A 909 29.26 13.85 -37.65
C GLY A 909 29.05 13.29 -39.07
N ARG A 910 28.18 12.28 -39.25
CA ARG A 910 28.00 11.54 -40.51
C ARG A 910 26.76 12.02 -41.29
N THR A 911 26.86 12.11 -42.62
CA THR A 911 25.72 12.38 -43.52
C THR A 911 24.93 11.10 -43.82
N ALA A 912 23.73 11.23 -44.41
CA ALA A 912 22.92 10.06 -44.81
C ALA A 912 23.64 9.18 -45.85
N LEU A 913 24.40 9.81 -46.77
CA LEU A 913 25.23 9.15 -47.78
C LEU A 913 26.33 8.30 -47.13
N GLN A 914 27.02 8.86 -46.14
CA GLN A 914 28.10 8.17 -45.41
C GLN A 914 27.59 6.96 -44.63
N ALA A 915 26.40 7.05 -44.01
CA ALA A 915 25.78 5.93 -43.29
C ALA A 915 25.37 4.78 -44.23
N ALA A 916 24.85 5.10 -45.42
CA ALA A 916 24.52 4.10 -46.44
C ALA A 916 25.77 3.42 -47.01
N ALA A 917 26.83 4.19 -47.28
CA ALA A 917 28.10 3.68 -47.81
C ALA A 917 28.84 2.77 -46.81
N GLU A 918 28.90 3.16 -45.52
CA GLU A 918 29.53 2.38 -44.44
C GLU A 918 28.91 0.98 -44.28
N ARG A 919 27.62 0.83 -44.60
CA ARG A 919 26.87 -0.43 -44.52
C ARG A 919 26.68 -1.13 -45.88
N GLY A 920 27.25 -0.59 -46.96
CA GLY A 920 27.22 -1.21 -48.29
C GLY A 920 25.88 -1.12 -49.03
N HIS A 921 25.00 -0.19 -48.67
CA HIS A 921 23.69 -0.02 -49.29
C HIS A 921 23.78 0.74 -50.63
N LEU A 922 24.35 0.09 -51.66
CA LEU A 922 24.64 0.69 -52.97
C LEU A 922 23.44 1.41 -53.61
N GLU A 923 22.25 0.81 -53.61
CA GLU A 923 21.06 1.41 -54.22
C GLU A 923 20.64 2.73 -53.52
N VAL A 924 20.85 2.83 -52.21
CA VAL A 924 20.64 4.06 -51.44
C VAL A 924 21.71 5.10 -51.77
N VAL A 925 22.99 4.68 -51.87
CA VAL A 925 24.11 5.55 -52.25
C VAL A 925 23.85 6.17 -53.63
N ASP A 926 23.46 5.37 -54.62
CA ASP A 926 23.13 5.85 -55.98
C ASP A 926 21.96 6.85 -55.97
N ARG A 927 20.93 6.64 -55.15
CA ARG A 927 19.82 7.60 -55.00
C ARG A 927 20.24 8.91 -54.35
N LEU A 928 21.07 8.85 -53.30
CA LEU A 928 21.55 10.04 -52.61
C LEU A 928 22.52 10.84 -53.49
N LEU A 929 23.42 10.18 -54.23
CA LEU A 929 24.28 10.83 -55.22
C LEU A 929 23.47 11.45 -56.37
N ALA A 930 22.44 10.77 -56.87
CA ALA A 930 21.52 11.34 -57.87
C ALA A 930 20.74 12.56 -57.32
N ALA A 931 20.50 12.61 -56.01
CA ALA A 931 19.91 13.75 -55.30
C ALA A 931 20.93 14.86 -54.93
N LYS A 932 22.21 14.71 -55.31
CA LYS A 932 23.34 15.60 -54.99
C LYS A 932 23.68 15.66 -53.49
N ALA A 933 23.82 14.49 -52.86
CA ALA A 933 24.34 14.38 -51.51
C ALA A 933 25.86 14.66 -51.43
N ASP A 934 26.29 15.28 -50.32
CA ASP A 934 27.70 15.61 -49.97
C ASP A 934 28.33 14.63 -48.94
#